data_AF-A0A0E3KRG5-F1
#
_entry.id   AF-A0A0E3KRG5-F1
#
_cell.length_a   1.000
_cell.length_b   1.000
_cell.length_c   1.000
_cell.angle_alpha   90.00
_cell.angle_beta   90.00
_cell.angle_gamma   90.00
#
_symmetry.space_group_name_H-M   'P 1'
#
loop_
_entity.id
_entity.type
_entity.pdbx_description
1 polymer ?
#
loop_
_entity_poly.entity_id
_entity_poly.type
_entity_poly.pdbx_seq_one_letter_code
_entity_poly.pdbx_strand_id
1 'polypeptide(L)'
;METAKRYAEELTKNLDVILSIMGFGLGLFIISLYYIINLNQIDIGIAILSSCLIYFVFRNKFKSEAAISSQEDRFKSILGISFYLIFLICVLIYSMNLYYRPISYFILISVLAAIIASQILYIRKGDSVVSILLQIFLLSILIRVGIFYNFPSLMGYDAYFHASMARYITDTGSIAPIEISGKYFYYPLAHIFISATQIMGNTDVKDAIFYSIGIVSILSTLVIYLIGEKLEGPQMGLLATLLINLNNHNIVAGIANITPGSLVLCYFIFVIYAIFSEKQSLRYTGLILITTILMVLTHQLTTFVVLLSLASIYAGKYLHNHVYKSLPTKTNSFNYMLFFVISLQTYWMFTFVNPNTSFLEMVLGPLMDVIEAGSSYSSEELILGSARNQETLEVLLLHISYLALPFFAIGGVLAWFSGRDIKSINKFSVALVVAILYGLAYGIPLLGMRNFLTSRWFPLIAVFLVLVAASYMLKLASLFNSKKAKVLAIFVIISLFSFIMVTTPGINKDNPLVAKDTTVRNQFKEVEIEAIKTITAKHSGNILMDSPYDSCLFYRDRGYDSSNATYFNIQHIQTGEIAGNPLVLLRKSTLKEPVSINDPERYGVNFIQKMPEEFFNRFKTYDYARVYDNEEVFAYIKEEKTA
;
A
#
# COMPACT_ATOMS: atom_id res chain seq x y z
N MET A 1 -39.91 2.26 -30.13
CA MET A 1 -39.66 1.69 -28.77
C MET A 1 -38.95 0.33 -28.85
N GLU A 2 -39.36 -0.56 -29.75
CA GLU A 2 -38.76 -1.89 -29.95
C GLU A 2 -37.33 -1.86 -30.52
N THR A 3 -37.04 -0.93 -31.44
CA THR A 3 -35.68 -0.71 -31.99
C THR A 3 -34.70 -0.24 -30.92
N ALA A 4 -35.09 0.72 -30.06
CA ALA A 4 -34.26 1.20 -28.96
C ALA A 4 -33.98 0.10 -27.92
N LYS A 5 -34.97 -0.76 -27.65
CA LYS A 5 -34.81 -1.93 -26.79
C LYS A 5 -33.83 -2.96 -27.37
N ARG A 6 -33.91 -3.21 -28.68
CA ARG A 6 -32.99 -4.09 -29.41
C ARG A 6 -31.55 -3.55 -29.40
N TYR A 7 -31.36 -2.25 -29.63
CA TYR A 7 -30.05 -1.60 -29.52
C TYR A 7 -29.48 -1.68 -28.10
N ALA A 8 -30.30 -1.48 -27.07
CA ALA A 8 -29.87 -1.62 -25.67
C ALA A 8 -29.49 -3.06 -25.30
N GLU A 9 -30.23 -4.06 -25.78
CA GLU A 9 -29.90 -5.48 -25.59
C GLU A 9 -28.62 -5.89 -26.34
N GLU A 10 -28.38 -5.33 -27.52
CA GLU A 10 -27.18 -5.59 -28.31
C GLU A 10 -25.94 -4.89 -27.74
N LEU A 11 -26.11 -3.67 -27.20
CA LEU A 11 -25.07 -2.91 -26.49
C LEU A 11 -24.64 -3.62 -25.20
N THR A 12 -25.61 -4.09 -24.40
CA THR A 12 -25.33 -4.79 -23.14
C THR A 12 -24.69 -6.17 -23.36
N LYS A 13 -25.04 -6.86 -24.45
CA LYS A 13 -24.45 -8.17 -24.79
C LYS A 13 -22.98 -8.08 -25.20
N ASN A 14 -22.57 -6.96 -25.78
CA ASN A 14 -21.20 -6.74 -26.28
C ASN A 14 -20.44 -5.66 -25.48
N LEU A 15 -20.86 -5.39 -24.24
CA LEU A 15 -20.27 -4.34 -23.42
C LEU A 15 -18.77 -4.58 -23.19
N ASP A 16 -18.35 -5.83 -22.97
CA ASP A 16 -16.95 -6.23 -22.89
C ASP A 16 -16.13 -5.83 -24.12
N VAL A 17 -16.69 -6.01 -25.33
CA VAL A 17 -16.04 -5.64 -26.59
C VAL A 17 -15.90 -4.14 -26.71
N ILE A 18 -16.97 -3.41 -26.44
CA ILE A 18 -16.98 -1.95 -26.55
C ILE A 18 -15.95 -1.36 -25.59
N LEU A 19 -15.97 -1.79 -24.32
CA LEU A 19 -15.01 -1.36 -23.31
C LEU A 19 -13.58 -1.75 -23.67
N SER A 20 -13.37 -2.93 -24.26
CA SER A 20 -12.05 -3.36 -24.70
C SER A 20 -11.52 -2.49 -25.85
N ILE A 21 -12.36 -2.10 -26.81
CA ILE A 21 -11.97 -1.20 -27.91
C ILE A 21 -11.72 0.22 -27.38
N MET A 22 -12.59 0.72 -26.50
CA MET A 22 -12.41 2.02 -25.85
C MET A 22 -11.13 2.06 -25.02
N GLY A 23 -10.85 1.01 -24.25
CA GLY A 23 -9.61 0.88 -23.47
C GLY A 23 -8.37 0.81 -24.35
N PHE A 24 -8.42 0.08 -25.46
CA PHE A 24 -7.34 0.06 -26.46
C PHE A 24 -7.08 1.46 -27.04
N GLY A 25 -8.14 2.18 -27.42
CA GLY A 25 -8.05 3.57 -27.91
C GLY A 25 -7.51 4.53 -26.84
N LEU A 26 -7.93 4.38 -25.58
CA LEU A 26 -7.41 5.16 -24.46
C LEU A 26 -5.92 4.92 -24.23
N GLY A 27 -5.48 3.66 -24.29
CA GLY A 27 -4.07 3.31 -24.18
C GLY A 27 -3.22 3.94 -25.28
N LEU A 28 -3.70 3.89 -26.54
CA LEU A 28 -3.05 4.58 -27.66
C LEU A 28 -3.02 6.11 -27.48
N PHE A 29 -4.10 6.69 -26.96
CA PHE A 29 -4.18 8.12 -26.68
C PHE A 29 -3.14 8.54 -25.64
N ILE A 30 -3.04 7.83 -24.51
CA ILE A 30 -2.04 8.11 -23.46
C ILE A 30 -0.61 7.98 -24.01
N ILE A 31 -0.32 6.94 -24.79
CA ILE A 31 0.98 6.78 -25.45
C ILE A 31 1.24 7.94 -26.42
N SER A 32 0.23 8.40 -27.16
CA SER A 32 0.37 9.53 -28.08
C SER A 32 0.67 10.84 -27.34
N LEU A 33 0.06 11.06 -26.16
CA LEU A 33 0.34 12.23 -25.33
C LEU A 33 1.80 12.29 -24.85
N TYR A 34 2.45 11.14 -24.65
CA TYR A 34 3.90 11.12 -24.40
C TYR A 34 4.68 11.79 -25.54
N TYR A 35 4.39 11.45 -26.79
CA TYR A 35 5.10 12.01 -27.94
C TYR A 35 4.67 13.44 -28.31
N ILE A 36 3.44 13.84 -27.99
CA ILE A 36 2.91 15.17 -28.35
C ILE A 36 3.27 16.23 -27.30
N ILE A 37 3.12 15.90 -26.01
CA ILE A 37 3.26 16.87 -24.90
C ILE A 37 4.24 16.42 -23.80
N ASN A 38 5.04 15.38 -24.04
CA ASN A 38 5.96 14.79 -23.05
C ASN A 38 5.25 14.33 -21.75
N LEU A 39 4.02 13.81 -21.88
CA LEU A 39 3.32 13.20 -20.75
C LEU A 39 4.03 11.89 -20.35
N ASN A 40 4.80 11.91 -19.27
CA ASN A 40 5.58 10.77 -18.74
C ASN A 40 4.72 9.65 -18.11
N GLN A 41 3.72 9.14 -18.86
CA GLN A 41 2.76 8.11 -18.44
C GLN A 41 2.61 6.99 -19.48
N ILE A 42 3.61 6.81 -20.35
CA ILE A 42 3.58 5.82 -21.44
C ILE A 42 3.31 4.40 -20.94
N ASP A 43 3.86 4.02 -19.78
CA ASP A 43 3.72 2.68 -19.22
C ASP A 43 2.27 2.36 -18.82
N ILE A 44 1.54 3.35 -18.28
CA ILE A 44 0.11 3.22 -18.01
C ILE A 44 -0.64 2.94 -19.31
N GLY A 45 -0.33 3.69 -20.36
CA GLY A 45 -0.91 3.51 -21.69
C GLY A 45 -0.66 2.10 -22.25
N ILE A 46 0.58 1.60 -22.13
CA ILE A 46 0.97 0.24 -22.56
C ILE A 46 0.22 -0.83 -21.75
N ALA A 47 0.10 -0.67 -20.43
CA ALA A 47 -0.59 -1.63 -19.58
C ALA A 47 -2.09 -1.74 -19.93
N ILE A 48 -2.77 -0.61 -20.14
CA ILE A 48 -4.18 -0.58 -20.54
C ILE A 48 -4.33 -1.21 -21.94
N LEU A 49 -3.53 -0.76 -22.90
CA LEU A 49 -3.58 -1.24 -24.29
C LEU A 49 -3.38 -2.76 -24.36
N SER A 50 -2.31 -3.27 -23.74
CA SER A 50 -1.97 -4.68 -23.77
C SER A 50 -2.99 -5.55 -23.04
N SER A 51 -3.50 -5.12 -21.88
CA SER A 51 -4.54 -5.86 -21.15
C SER A 51 -5.84 -5.98 -21.97
N CYS A 52 -6.30 -4.87 -22.55
CA CYS A 52 -7.46 -4.85 -23.44
C CYS A 52 -7.24 -5.73 -24.69
N LEU A 53 -6.06 -5.64 -25.32
CA LEU A 53 -5.73 -6.43 -26.51
C LEU A 53 -5.71 -7.94 -26.21
N ILE A 54 -5.03 -8.35 -25.14
CA ILE A 54 -4.96 -9.77 -24.74
C ILE A 54 -6.36 -10.29 -24.41
N TYR A 55 -7.17 -9.52 -23.67
CA TYR A 55 -8.56 -9.88 -23.42
C TYR A 55 -9.33 -10.07 -24.74
N PHE A 56 -9.29 -9.09 -25.64
CA PHE A 56 -10.03 -9.13 -26.91
C PHE A 56 -9.65 -10.33 -27.77
N VAL A 57 -8.36 -10.66 -27.88
CA VAL A 57 -7.85 -11.78 -28.68
C VAL A 57 -8.28 -13.14 -28.10
N PHE A 58 -8.29 -13.27 -26.78
CA PHE A 58 -8.52 -14.55 -26.10
C PHE A 58 -9.93 -14.74 -25.53
N ARG A 59 -10.82 -13.73 -25.57
CA ARG A 59 -12.17 -13.77 -24.95
C ARG A 59 -13.01 -14.98 -25.32
N ASN A 60 -12.96 -15.41 -26.59
CA ASN A 60 -13.74 -16.53 -27.09
C ASN A 60 -13.10 -17.91 -26.77
N LYS A 61 -11.86 -17.92 -26.28
CA LYS A 61 -11.10 -19.12 -25.92
C LYS A 61 -11.10 -19.41 -24.42
N PHE A 62 -11.56 -18.47 -23.58
CA PHE A 62 -11.67 -18.69 -22.15
C PHE A 62 -12.67 -19.80 -21.86
N LYS A 63 -12.22 -20.81 -21.12
CA LYS A 63 -13.05 -21.95 -20.70
C LYS A 63 -13.58 -21.70 -19.30
N SER A 64 -14.67 -22.39 -18.95
CA SER A 64 -15.12 -22.45 -17.55
C SER A 64 -13.98 -23.02 -16.69
N GLU A 65 -13.74 -22.36 -15.55
CA GLU A 65 -12.71 -22.72 -14.56
C GLU A 65 -13.05 -24.06 -13.91
N ALA A 66 -12.67 -25.15 -14.58
CA ALA A 66 -12.75 -26.48 -14.03
C ALA A 66 -11.43 -26.82 -13.33
N ALA A 67 -11.52 -27.23 -12.07
CA ALA A 67 -10.39 -27.74 -11.31
C ALA A 67 -9.68 -28.88 -12.05
N ILE A 68 -8.36 -28.96 -11.86
CA ILE A 68 -7.60 -30.08 -12.38
C ILE A 68 -8.06 -31.35 -11.65
N SER A 69 -8.52 -32.36 -12.41
CA SER A 69 -8.96 -33.67 -11.86
C SER A 69 -7.92 -34.23 -10.89
N SER A 70 -8.40 -34.62 -9.70
CA SER A 70 -7.63 -34.75 -8.46
C SER A 70 -7.50 -36.18 -7.92
N GLN A 71 -7.70 -37.23 -8.72
CA GLN A 71 -7.40 -38.57 -8.23
C GLN A 71 -5.91 -38.63 -7.87
N GLU A 72 -5.64 -38.71 -6.56
CA GLU A 72 -4.33 -38.78 -5.89
C GLU A 72 -3.15 -38.27 -6.71
N ASP A 73 -3.13 -36.96 -6.97
CA ASP A 73 -2.06 -36.39 -7.76
C ASP A 73 -0.81 -36.24 -6.89
N ARG A 74 0.12 -37.21 -7.02
CA ARG A 74 1.45 -37.22 -6.38
C ARG A 74 2.15 -35.86 -6.51
N PHE A 75 1.91 -35.15 -7.61
CA PHE A 75 2.48 -33.83 -7.85
C PHE A 75 1.97 -32.77 -6.85
N LYS A 76 0.69 -32.78 -6.45
CA LYS A 76 0.15 -31.88 -5.42
C LYS A 76 0.86 -32.10 -4.08
N SER A 77 1.09 -33.35 -3.69
CA SER A 77 1.81 -33.68 -2.45
C SER A 77 3.28 -33.23 -2.51
N ILE A 78 3.94 -33.41 -3.66
CA ILE A 78 5.31 -32.92 -3.88
C ILE A 78 5.37 -31.40 -3.74
N LEU A 79 4.42 -30.66 -4.32
CA LEU A 79 4.33 -29.20 -4.16
C LEU A 79 4.19 -28.80 -2.69
N GLY A 80 3.33 -29.49 -1.94
CA GLY A 80 3.14 -29.23 -0.51
C GLY A 80 4.41 -29.46 0.33
N ILE A 81 5.12 -30.57 0.11
CA ILE A 81 6.40 -30.84 0.80
C ILE A 81 7.47 -29.82 0.39
N SER A 82 7.54 -29.50 -0.90
CA SER A 82 8.50 -28.51 -1.44
C SER A 82 8.28 -27.13 -0.82
N PHE A 83 7.01 -26.73 -0.58
CA PHE A 83 6.69 -25.48 0.11
C PHE A 83 7.38 -25.42 1.47
N TYR A 84 7.19 -26.41 2.34
CA TYR A 84 7.74 -26.38 3.70
C TYR A 84 9.28 -26.44 3.70
N LEU A 85 9.89 -27.23 2.82
CA LEU A 85 11.35 -27.27 2.68
C LEU A 85 11.92 -25.91 2.25
N ILE A 86 11.35 -25.30 1.22
CA ILE A 86 11.79 -23.99 0.73
C ILE A 86 11.52 -22.89 1.78
N PHE A 87 10.39 -22.99 2.50
CA PHE A 87 10.08 -22.07 3.58
C PHE A 87 11.14 -22.10 4.67
N LEU A 88 11.57 -23.28 5.10
CA LEU A 88 12.64 -23.44 6.09
C LEU A 88 13.99 -22.91 5.58
N ILE A 89 14.33 -23.18 4.31
CA ILE A 89 15.53 -22.61 3.68
C ILE A 89 15.47 -21.08 3.68
N CYS A 90 14.30 -20.50 3.37
CA CYS A 90 14.11 -19.06 3.35
C CYS A 90 14.25 -18.44 4.74
N VAL A 91 13.74 -19.11 5.79
CA VAL A 91 13.93 -18.71 7.19
C VAL A 91 15.41 -18.79 7.59
N LEU A 92 16.12 -19.85 7.19
CA LEU A 92 17.56 -19.99 7.45
C LEU A 92 18.37 -18.87 6.77
N ILE A 93 18.08 -18.57 5.50
CA ILE A 93 18.73 -17.46 4.78
C ILE A 93 18.46 -16.14 5.50
N TYR A 94 17.23 -15.89 5.92
CA TYR A 94 16.89 -14.70 6.70
C TYR A 94 17.68 -14.63 8.01
N SER A 95 17.73 -15.72 8.80
CA SER A 95 18.43 -15.72 10.08
C SER A 95 19.95 -15.56 9.97
N MET A 96 20.54 -15.93 8.82
CA MET A 96 21.98 -15.80 8.58
C MET A 96 22.40 -14.43 8.07
N ASN A 97 21.46 -13.53 7.72
CA ASN A 97 21.77 -12.21 7.18
C ASN A 97 21.13 -11.12 8.04
N LEU A 98 21.95 -10.40 8.81
CA LEU A 98 21.50 -9.31 9.67
C LEU A 98 21.43 -8.00 8.88
N TYR A 99 20.34 -7.24 9.03
CA TYR A 99 20.10 -5.95 8.36
C TYR A 99 20.07 -6.00 6.83
N TYR A 100 19.95 -7.19 6.24
CA TYR A 100 20.11 -7.40 4.80
C TYR A 100 19.36 -8.65 4.34
N ARG A 101 18.54 -8.53 3.30
CA ARG A 101 17.92 -9.66 2.61
C ARG A 101 18.57 -9.89 1.25
N PRO A 102 19.20 -11.06 1.02
CA PRO A 102 19.82 -11.35 -0.27
C PRO A 102 18.79 -11.58 -1.38
N ILE A 103 19.21 -11.44 -2.64
CA ILE A 103 18.36 -11.72 -3.82
C ILE A 103 17.75 -13.13 -3.76
N SER A 104 18.51 -14.11 -3.24
CA SER A 104 18.02 -15.48 -3.04
C SER A 104 16.76 -15.53 -2.18
N TYR A 105 16.64 -14.70 -1.14
CA TYR A 105 15.43 -14.59 -0.33
C TYR A 105 14.21 -14.24 -1.19
N PHE A 106 14.32 -13.19 -2.02
CA PHE A 106 13.20 -12.74 -2.88
C PHE A 106 12.82 -13.76 -3.96
N ILE A 107 13.81 -14.47 -4.53
CA ILE A 107 13.57 -15.57 -5.46
C ILE A 107 12.77 -16.70 -4.77
N LEU A 108 13.19 -17.11 -3.57
CA LEU A 108 12.50 -18.17 -2.83
C LEU A 108 11.07 -17.78 -2.43
N ILE A 109 10.84 -16.53 -2.01
CA ILE A 109 9.48 -16.00 -1.75
C ILE A 109 8.58 -16.14 -2.99
N SER A 110 9.14 -15.84 -4.17
CA SER A 110 8.42 -15.91 -5.44
C SER A 110 8.13 -17.35 -5.85
N VAL A 111 9.04 -18.28 -5.57
CA VAL A 111 8.82 -19.73 -5.76
C VAL A 111 7.77 -20.25 -4.79
N LEU A 112 7.77 -19.83 -3.52
CA LEU A 112 6.74 -20.21 -2.54
C LEU A 112 5.35 -19.75 -2.99
N ALA A 113 5.21 -18.50 -3.44
CA ALA A 113 3.97 -17.98 -4.01
C ALA A 113 3.48 -18.82 -5.21
N ALA A 114 4.39 -19.13 -6.14
CA ALA A 114 4.08 -19.91 -7.33
C ALA A 114 3.69 -21.37 -7.01
N ILE A 115 4.29 -21.97 -5.98
CA ILE A 115 3.91 -23.29 -5.45
C ILE A 115 2.50 -23.27 -4.88
N ILE A 116 2.15 -22.25 -4.08
CA ILE A 116 0.79 -22.09 -3.54
C ILE A 116 -0.21 -21.97 -4.70
N ALA A 117 0.05 -21.08 -5.66
CA ALA A 117 -0.82 -20.88 -6.81
C ALA A 117 -1.02 -22.15 -7.66
N SER A 118 0.04 -22.94 -7.80
CA SER A 118 -0.03 -24.25 -8.47
C SER A 118 -0.93 -25.24 -7.72
N GLN A 119 -0.87 -25.26 -6.39
CA GLN A 119 -1.74 -26.09 -5.55
C GLN A 119 -3.22 -25.67 -5.63
N ILE A 120 -3.50 -24.36 -5.76
CA ILE A 120 -4.86 -23.82 -5.88
C ILE A 120 -5.61 -24.43 -7.08
N LEU A 121 -4.93 -24.71 -8.20
CA LEU A 121 -5.55 -25.32 -9.39
C LEU A 121 -6.13 -26.72 -9.15
N TYR A 122 -5.73 -27.40 -8.08
CA TYR A 122 -6.23 -28.71 -7.68
C TYR A 122 -7.41 -28.67 -6.70
N ILE A 123 -7.83 -27.47 -6.25
CA ILE A 123 -8.94 -27.32 -5.30
C ILE A 123 -10.27 -27.35 -6.04
N ARG A 124 -11.17 -28.23 -5.58
CA ARG A 124 -12.57 -28.31 -6.01
C ARG A 124 -13.50 -27.71 -4.97
N LYS A 125 -14.72 -27.43 -5.39
CA LYS A 125 -15.79 -27.02 -4.48
C LYS A 125 -16.03 -28.12 -3.43
N GLY A 126 -15.95 -27.75 -2.16
CA GLY A 126 -16.11 -28.68 -1.02
C GLY A 126 -14.80 -29.31 -0.51
N ASP A 127 -13.68 -29.16 -1.23
CA ASP A 127 -12.37 -29.59 -0.71
C ASP A 127 -11.95 -28.70 0.48
N SER A 128 -11.20 -29.25 1.43
CA SER A 128 -10.62 -28.46 2.53
C SER A 128 -9.54 -27.51 2.00
N VAL A 129 -9.68 -26.23 2.32
CA VAL A 129 -8.76 -25.15 1.90
C VAL A 129 -7.78 -24.72 3.00
N VAL A 130 -7.95 -25.25 4.22
CA VAL A 130 -7.23 -24.81 5.42
C VAL A 130 -5.72 -24.88 5.26
N SER A 131 -5.20 -25.96 4.65
CA SER A 131 -3.76 -26.12 4.42
C SER A 131 -3.19 -25.04 3.50
N ILE A 132 -3.89 -24.69 2.41
CA ILE A 132 -3.43 -23.64 1.49
C ILE A 132 -3.53 -22.26 2.14
N LEU A 133 -4.60 -21.98 2.90
CA LEU A 133 -4.70 -20.74 3.66
C LEU A 133 -3.56 -20.59 4.68
N LEU A 134 -3.21 -21.67 5.38
CA LEU A 134 -2.06 -21.68 6.28
C LEU A 134 -0.76 -21.37 5.54
N GLN A 135 -0.52 -21.97 4.36
CA GLN A 135 0.65 -21.67 3.54
C GLN A 135 0.68 -20.19 3.10
N ILE A 136 -0.47 -19.62 2.72
CA ILE A 136 -0.57 -18.18 2.37
C ILE A 136 -0.21 -17.31 3.58
N PHE A 137 -0.74 -17.63 4.77
CA PHE A 137 -0.44 -16.87 5.98
C PHE A 137 1.01 -17.01 6.41
N LEU A 138 1.60 -18.21 6.34
CA LEU A 138 3.02 -18.42 6.62
C LEU A 138 3.90 -17.60 5.67
N LEU A 139 3.61 -17.61 4.37
CA LEU A 139 4.32 -16.79 3.38
C LEU A 139 4.17 -15.30 3.70
N SER A 140 2.96 -14.86 4.03
CA SER A 140 2.65 -13.47 4.39
C SER A 140 3.40 -13.00 5.64
N ILE A 141 3.46 -13.86 6.67
CA ILE A 141 4.23 -13.64 7.91
C ILE A 141 5.72 -13.57 7.58
N LEU A 142 6.25 -14.51 6.80
CA LEU A 142 7.66 -14.55 6.44
C LEU A 142 8.12 -13.25 5.76
N ILE A 143 7.32 -12.73 4.81
CA ILE A 143 7.58 -11.45 4.15
C ILE A 143 7.55 -10.31 5.17
N ARG A 144 6.49 -10.22 5.99
CA ARG A 144 6.29 -9.10 6.92
C ARG A 144 7.31 -9.09 8.06
N VAL A 145 7.62 -10.24 8.63
CA VAL A 145 8.69 -10.41 9.63
C VAL A 145 10.04 -10.05 9.02
N GLY A 146 10.32 -10.53 7.81
CA GLY A 146 11.53 -10.18 7.08
C GLY A 146 11.69 -8.69 6.77
N ILE A 147 10.62 -7.90 6.81
CA ILE A 147 10.68 -6.44 6.68
C ILE A 147 10.83 -5.78 8.06
N PHE A 148 9.93 -6.13 8.97
CA PHE A 148 9.73 -5.40 10.23
C PHE A 148 10.80 -5.68 11.28
N TYR A 149 11.28 -6.93 11.34
CA TYR A 149 12.28 -7.38 12.32
C TYR A 149 13.69 -7.45 11.76
N ASN A 150 13.89 -7.10 10.49
CA ASN A 150 15.23 -7.06 9.90
C ASN A 150 16.13 -6.02 10.58
N PHE A 151 15.54 -4.93 11.10
CA PHE A 151 16.21 -3.92 11.92
C PHE A 151 15.56 -3.87 13.31
N PRO A 152 16.25 -3.40 14.37
CA PRO A 152 15.64 -3.15 15.67
C PRO A 152 14.64 -1.97 15.63
N SER A 153 14.86 -0.99 14.74
CA SER A 153 13.97 0.17 14.63
C SER A 153 12.63 -0.15 13.94
N LEU A 154 11.70 0.81 13.96
CA LEU A 154 10.50 0.78 13.11
C LEU A 154 10.85 1.06 11.64
N MET A 155 9.91 0.75 10.74
CA MET A 155 9.99 1.12 9.32
C MET A 155 8.86 2.10 8.97
N GLY A 156 9.18 3.10 8.15
CA GLY A 156 8.22 4.10 7.69
C GLY A 156 8.27 5.39 8.51
N TYR A 157 8.07 6.53 7.85
CA TYR A 157 8.15 7.85 8.51
C TYR A 157 6.97 8.07 9.47
N ASP A 158 5.76 7.72 9.06
CA ASP A 158 4.55 7.91 9.88
C ASP A 158 4.53 6.96 11.09
N ALA A 159 5.17 5.79 10.97
CA ALA A 159 5.14 4.74 11.98
C ALA A 159 5.75 5.18 13.31
N TYR A 160 6.84 5.95 13.29
CA TYR A 160 7.48 6.47 14.50
C TYR A 160 6.58 7.44 15.26
N PHE A 161 5.93 8.36 14.53
CA PHE A 161 4.97 9.29 15.13
C PHE A 161 3.81 8.53 15.78
N HIS A 162 3.21 7.56 15.09
CA HIS A 162 2.11 6.77 15.66
C HIS A 162 2.53 5.87 16.82
N ALA A 163 3.74 5.32 16.78
CA ALA A 163 4.30 4.57 17.90
C ALA A 163 4.50 5.47 19.12
N SER A 164 4.91 6.73 18.93
CA SER A 164 5.07 7.68 20.04
C SER A 164 3.74 8.02 20.71
N MET A 165 2.66 8.17 19.93
CA MET A 165 1.32 8.38 20.48
C MET A 165 0.83 7.17 21.27
N ALA A 166 1.06 5.95 20.76
CA ALA A 166 0.69 4.72 21.46
C ALA A 166 1.49 4.57 22.77
N ARG A 167 2.80 4.84 22.75
CA ARG A 167 3.66 4.84 23.94
C ARG A 167 3.19 5.87 24.97
N TYR A 168 2.80 7.07 24.54
CA TYR A 168 2.27 8.09 25.45
C TYR A 168 1.02 7.59 26.19
N ILE A 169 0.09 6.94 25.49
CA ILE A 169 -1.11 6.35 26.12
C ILE A 169 -0.72 5.25 27.12
N THR A 170 0.26 4.40 26.78
CA THR A 170 0.75 3.36 27.69
C THR A 170 1.36 3.95 28.96
N ASP A 171 2.17 5.01 28.81
CA ASP A 171 2.91 5.63 29.92
C ASP A 171 2.01 6.51 30.83
N THR A 172 0.98 7.15 30.27
CA THR A 172 0.17 8.16 30.99
C THR A 172 -1.28 7.75 31.25
N GLY A 173 -1.77 6.72 30.57
CA GLY A 173 -3.18 6.33 30.58
C GLY A 173 -4.12 7.30 29.86
N SER A 174 -3.59 8.34 29.21
CA SER A 174 -4.38 9.41 28.57
C SER A 174 -4.05 9.57 27.08
N ILE A 175 -5.01 10.02 26.28
CA ILE A 175 -4.77 10.40 24.88
C ILE A 175 -3.81 11.57 24.85
N ALA A 176 -2.80 11.52 23.97
CA ALA A 176 -1.83 12.59 23.82
C ALA A 176 -2.52 13.91 23.44
N PRO A 177 -2.23 15.01 24.14
CA PRO A 177 -2.91 16.29 23.94
C PRO A 177 -2.67 16.85 22.52
N ILE A 178 -3.53 17.78 22.09
CA ILE A 178 -3.58 18.25 20.69
C ILE A 178 -2.27 18.91 20.23
N GLU A 179 -1.51 19.51 21.15
CA GLU A 179 -0.21 20.13 20.88
C GLU A 179 0.86 19.10 20.47
N ILE A 180 0.69 17.84 20.89
CA ILE A 180 1.62 16.74 20.61
C ILE A 180 1.11 15.86 19.46
N SER A 181 -0.19 15.54 19.48
CA SER A 181 -0.79 14.59 18.54
C SER A 181 -1.44 15.25 17.31
N GLY A 182 -1.62 16.57 17.34
CA GLY A 182 -2.33 17.33 16.33
C GLY A 182 -3.73 16.77 16.10
N LYS A 183 -4.12 16.63 14.82
CA LYS A 183 -5.42 16.04 14.44
C LYS A 183 -5.65 14.63 15.00
N TYR A 184 -4.59 13.88 15.35
CA TYR A 184 -4.73 12.51 15.85
C TYR A 184 -5.27 12.43 17.27
N PHE A 185 -5.33 13.56 18.00
CA PHE A 185 -6.12 13.68 19.23
C PHE A 185 -7.56 13.18 19.03
N TYR A 186 -8.16 13.53 17.88
CA TYR A 186 -9.51 13.13 17.50
C TYR A 186 -9.56 11.71 16.90
N TYR A 187 -8.44 11.03 16.63
CA TYR A 187 -8.47 9.68 16.04
C TYR A 187 -7.63 8.68 16.86
N PRO A 188 -7.97 8.46 18.15
CA PRO A 188 -7.10 7.75 19.06
C PRO A 188 -7.17 6.22 18.95
N LEU A 189 -8.16 5.66 18.24
CA LEU A 189 -8.48 4.23 18.34
C LEU A 189 -7.32 3.30 17.97
N ALA A 190 -6.56 3.63 16.93
CA ALA A 190 -5.39 2.83 16.56
C ALA A 190 -4.31 2.86 17.66
N HIS A 191 -4.06 4.03 18.25
CA HIS A 191 -3.07 4.20 19.32
C HIS A 191 -3.52 3.50 20.60
N ILE A 192 -4.81 3.58 20.94
CA ILE A 192 -5.42 2.84 22.07
C ILE A 192 -5.27 1.34 21.85
N PHE A 193 -5.54 0.83 20.65
CA PHE A 193 -5.43 -0.61 20.37
C PHE A 193 -3.99 -1.12 20.47
N ILE A 194 -3.02 -0.36 19.97
CA ILE A 194 -1.59 -0.67 20.14
C ILE A 194 -1.22 -0.62 21.63
N SER A 195 -1.62 0.43 22.36
CA SER A 195 -1.33 0.58 23.79
C SER A 195 -1.92 -0.56 24.62
N ALA A 196 -3.18 -0.95 24.37
CA ALA A 196 -3.82 -2.08 25.04
C ALA A 196 -3.05 -3.39 24.77
N THR A 197 -2.60 -3.60 23.54
CA THR A 197 -1.78 -4.76 23.17
C THR A 197 -0.43 -4.75 23.89
N GLN A 198 0.19 -3.58 24.04
CA GLN A 198 1.45 -3.39 24.77
C GLN A 198 1.29 -3.81 26.24
N ILE A 199 0.23 -3.32 26.90
CA ILE A 199 -0.09 -3.61 28.31
C ILE A 199 -0.42 -5.09 28.49
N MET A 200 -1.30 -5.65 27.66
CA MET A 200 -1.73 -7.05 27.75
C MET A 200 -0.59 -8.02 27.49
N GLY A 201 0.29 -7.70 26.53
CA GLY A 201 1.42 -8.54 26.14
C GLY A 201 2.66 -8.35 27.01
N ASN A 202 2.75 -7.28 27.80
CA ASN A 202 3.98 -6.81 28.44
C ASN A 202 5.15 -6.76 27.43
N THR A 203 4.89 -6.18 26.26
CA THR A 203 5.81 -6.12 25.11
C THR A 203 6.23 -4.69 24.85
N ASP A 204 7.28 -4.47 24.06
CA ASP A 204 7.57 -3.13 23.58
C ASP A 204 6.52 -2.66 22.54
N VAL A 205 6.53 -1.37 22.25
CA VAL A 205 5.60 -0.76 21.29
C VAL A 205 5.76 -1.30 19.87
N LYS A 206 6.96 -1.74 19.46
CA LYS A 206 7.20 -2.28 18.13
C LYS A 206 6.51 -3.64 17.98
N ASP A 207 6.68 -4.52 18.95
CA ASP A 207 5.99 -5.81 19.02
C ASP A 207 4.47 -5.63 19.13
N ALA A 208 4.01 -4.70 19.96
CA ALA A 208 2.59 -4.38 20.09
C ALA A 208 1.98 -3.94 18.75
N ILE A 209 2.69 -3.14 17.94
CA ILE A 209 2.27 -2.76 16.58
C ILE A 209 2.17 -3.99 15.67
N PHE A 210 3.16 -4.88 15.72
CA PHE A 210 3.16 -6.10 14.92
C PHE A 210 1.98 -7.02 15.28
N TYR A 211 1.74 -7.26 16.57
CA TYR A 211 0.65 -8.13 17.04
C TYR A 211 -0.74 -7.54 16.82
N SER A 212 -0.90 -6.24 17.02
CA SER A 212 -2.20 -5.56 16.88
C SER A 212 -2.59 -5.30 15.41
N ILE A 213 -1.70 -4.71 14.61
CA ILE A 213 -2.03 -4.30 13.24
C ILE A 213 -1.44 -5.29 12.22
N GLY A 214 -0.19 -5.69 12.40
CA GLY A 214 0.51 -6.59 11.48
C GLY A 214 -0.21 -7.93 11.31
N ILE A 215 -0.41 -8.67 12.40
CA ILE A 215 -1.10 -9.98 12.38
C ILE A 215 -2.56 -9.83 11.96
N VAL A 216 -3.28 -8.84 12.49
CA VAL A 216 -4.70 -8.61 12.11
C VAL A 216 -4.83 -8.32 10.63
N SER A 217 -3.89 -7.57 10.02
CA SER A 217 -3.89 -7.33 8.58
C SER A 217 -3.78 -8.63 7.78
N ILE A 218 -2.94 -9.57 8.20
CA ILE A 218 -2.79 -10.88 7.55
C ILE A 218 -4.07 -11.70 7.71
N LEU A 219 -4.57 -11.84 8.94
CA LEU A 219 -5.75 -12.66 9.22
C LEU A 219 -7.03 -12.13 8.56
N SER A 220 -7.15 -10.80 8.44
CA SER A 220 -8.28 -10.17 7.75
C SER A 220 -8.42 -10.62 6.30
N THR A 221 -7.33 -11.04 5.65
CA THR A 221 -7.36 -11.54 4.26
C THR A 221 -8.10 -12.88 4.09
N LEU A 222 -8.40 -13.58 5.18
CA LEU A 222 -9.33 -14.72 5.18
C LEU A 222 -10.71 -14.30 4.63
N VAL A 223 -11.14 -13.09 4.94
CA VAL A 223 -12.45 -12.58 4.50
C VAL A 223 -12.45 -12.33 2.98
N ILE A 224 -11.30 -12.00 2.39
CA ILE A 224 -11.14 -11.91 0.92
C ILE A 224 -11.37 -13.27 0.28
N TYR A 225 -10.88 -14.35 0.90
CA TYR A 225 -11.15 -15.71 0.45
C TYR A 225 -12.66 -15.99 0.46
N LEU A 226 -13.35 -15.65 1.56
CA LEU A 226 -14.80 -15.84 1.68
C LEU A 226 -15.59 -15.06 0.62
N ILE A 227 -15.17 -13.83 0.30
CA ILE A 227 -15.78 -13.02 -0.76
C ILE A 227 -15.55 -13.68 -2.12
N GLY A 228 -14.31 -14.05 -2.45
CA GLY A 228 -13.98 -14.65 -3.74
C GLY A 228 -14.61 -16.03 -3.95
N GLU A 229 -14.67 -16.85 -2.89
CA GLU A 229 -15.36 -18.14 -2.90
C GLU A 229 -16.85 -17.96 -3.26
N LYS A 230 -17.50 -16.94 -2.68
CA LYS A 230 -18.90 -16.63 -2.97
C LYS A 230 -19.10 -16.11 -4.40
N LEU A 231 -18.16 -15.35 -4.94
CA LEU A 231 -18.30 -14.71 -6.25
C LEU A 231 -18.07 -15.68 -7.42
N GLU A 232 -17.07 -16.56 -7.33
CA GLU A 232 -16.67 -17.40 -8.47
C GLU A 232 -16.23 -18.82 -8.07
N GLY A 233 -15.69 -19.00 -6.86
CA GLY A 233 -15.36 -20.31 -6.32
C GLY A 233 -14.07 -20.32 -5.49
N PRO A 234 -13.73 -21.46 -4.86
CA PRO A 234 -12.62 -21.53 -3.91
C PRO A 234 -11.26 -21.24 -4.55
N GLN A 235 -11.07 -21.55 -5.84
CA GLN A 235 -9.83 -21.25 -6.55
C GLN A 235 -9.60 -19.74 -6.67
N MET A 236 -10.62 -18.99 -7.09
CA MET A 236 -10.55 -17.54 -7.18
C MET A 236 -10.37 -16.90 -5.81
N GLY A 237 -11.11 -17.36 -4.78
CA GLY A 237 -10.95 -16.90 -3.42
C GLY A 237 -9.53 -17.08 -2.88
N LEU A 238 -8.95 -18.28 -3.04
CA LEU A 238 -7.59 -18.57 -2.56
C LEU A 238 -6.55 -17.73 -3.32
N LEU A 239 -6.71 -17.59 -4.64
CA LEU A 239 -5.77 -16.82 -5.44
C LEU A 239 -5.86 -15.33 -5.09
N ALA A 240 -7.06 -14.78 -4.90
CA ALA A 240 -7.25 -13.40 -4.45
C ALA A 240 -6.60 -13.15 -3.08
N THR A 241 -6.75 -14.10 -2.13
CA THR A 241 -6.09 -14.04 -0.82
C THR A 241 -4.57 -14.12 -0.94
N LEU A 242 -4.02 -14.94 -1.83
CA LEU A 242 -2.58 -14.94 -2.12
C LEU A 242 -2.13 -13.59 -2.68
N LEU A 243 -2.83 -13.06 -3.69
CA LEU A 243 -2.48 -11.80 -4.36
C LEU A 243 -2.49 -10.60 -3.40
N ILE A 244 -3.48 -10.47 -2.50
CA ILE A 244 -3.52 -9.34 -1.55
C ILE A 244 -2.39 -9.41 -0.52
N ASN A 245 -1.94 -10.61 -0.15
CA ASN A 245 -0.82 -10.78 0.77
C ASN A 245 0.53 -10.51 0.12
N LEU A 246 0.62 -10.61 -1.22
CA LEU A 246 1.79 -10.28 -2.03
C LEU A 246 1.78 -8.84 -2.56
N ASN A 247 0.62 -8.17 -2.58
CA ASN A 247 0.49 -6.85 -3.20
C ASN A 247 1.34 -5.80 -2.47
N ASN A 248 2.17 -5.08 -3.23
CA ASN A 248 3.09 -4.08 -2.71
C ASN A 248 2.39 -3.04 -1.80
N HIS A 249 1.29 -2.44 -2.27
CA HIS A 249 0.56 -1.43 -1.50
C HIS A 249 0.01 -1.97 -0.17
N ASN A 250 -0.46 -3.21 -0.14
CA ASN A 250 -0.98 -3.83 1.08
C ASN A 250 0.12 -4.26 2.05
N ILE A 251 1.29 -4.69 1.55
CA ILE A 251 2.46 -4.95 2.40
C ILE A 251 2.96 -3.64 3.00
N VAL A 252 3.11 -2.59 2.18
CA VAL A 252 3.57 -1.28 2.66
C VAL A 252 2.62 -0.71 3.73
N ALA A 253 1.32 -0.69 3.45
CA ALA A 253 0.32 -0.22 4.42
C ALA A 253 0.24 -1.14 5.66
N GLY A 254 0.43 -2.45 5.49
CA GLY A 254 0.30 -3.42 6.58
C GLY A 254 1.51 -3.53 7.50
N ILE A 255 2.71 -3.15 7.05
CA ILE A 255 3.94 -3.34 7.83
C ILE A 255 5.03 -2.28 7.62
N ALA A 256 5.27 -1.83 6.39
CA ALA A 256 6.42 -0.98 6.07
C ALA A 256 6.22 0.50 6.39
N ASN A 257 4.97 0.95 6.49
CA ASN A 257 4.59 2.29 6.95
C ASN A 257 3.20 2.22 7.60
N ILE A 258 3.13 1.62 8.79
CA ILE A 258 1.87 1.45 9.52
C ILE A 258 1.31 2.80 9.93
N THR A 259 0.03 3.00 9.64
CA THR A 259 -0.77 4.18 10.02
C THR A 259 -2.12 3.72 10.58
N PRO A 260 -2.91 4.59 11.20
CA PRO A 260 -4.29 4.26 11.57
C PRO A 260 -5.14 3.77 10.38
N GLY A 261 -4.82 4.21 9.16
CA GLY A 261 -5.46 3.72 7.94
C GLY A 261 -5.28 2.22 7.70
N SER A 262 -4.21 1.61 8.21
CA SER A 262 -3.96 0.16 8.14
C SER A 262 -5.01 -0.64 8.91
N LEU A 263 -5.49 -0.12 10.05
CA LEU A 263 -6.55 -0.74 10.83
C LEU A 263 -7.93 -0.53 10.16
N VAL A 264 -8.16 0.64 9.54
CA VAL A 264 -9.35 0.89 8.72
C VAL A 264 -9.45 -0.10 7.56
N LEU A 265 -8.34 -0.47 6.92
CA LEU A 265 -8.33 -1.50 5.87
C LEU A 265 -8.86 -2.85 6.40
N CYS A 266 -8.49 -3.26 7.61
CA CYS A 266 -9.01 -4.48 8.22
C CYS A 266 -10.54 -4.40 8.42
N TYR A 267 -11.02 -3.30 9.01
CA TYR A 267 -12.46 -3.07 9.20
C TYR A 267 -13.23 -3.03 7.88
N PHE A 268 -12.65 -2.38 6.87
CA PHE A 268 -13.22 -2.27 5.54
C PHE A 268 -13.49 -3.64 4.91
N ILE A 269 -12.53 -4.57 4.98
CA ILE A 269 -12.67 -5.92 4.44
C ILE A 269 -13.88 -6.65 5.08
N PHE A 270 -14.08 -6.50 6.39
CA PHE A 270 -15.26 -7.06 7.07
C PHE A 270 -16.57 -6.43 6.61
N VAL A 271 -16.62 -5.10 6.46
CA VAL A 271 -17.81 -4.38 5.97
C VAL A 271 -18.19 -4.82 4.56
N ILE A 272 -17.21 -5.00 3.67
CA ILE A 272 -17.44 -5.49 2.31
C ILE A 272 -18.07 -6.89 2.33
N TYR A 273 -17.53 -7.82 3.13
CA TYR A 273 -18.12 -9.14 3.26
C TYR A 273 -19.56 -9.09 3.79
N ALA A 274 -19.83 -8.24 4.77
CA ALA A 274 -21.17 -8.08 5.34
C ALA A 274 -22.18 -7.57 4.28
N ILE A 275 -21.78 -6.68 3.38
CA ILE A 275 -22.61 -6.15 2.30
C ILE A 275 -22.89 -7.18 1.20
N PHE A 276 -21.97 -8.11 0.97
CA PHE A 276 -22.18 -9.24 0.06
C PHE A 276 -22.88 -10.43 0.72
N SER A 277 -23.04 -10.44 2.04
CA SER A 277 -23.76 -11.48 2.77
C SER A 277 -25.29 -11.31 2.66
N GLU A 278 -25.99 -12.43 2.46
CA GLU A 278 -27.46 -12.48 2.34
C GLU A 278 -28.16 -12.54 3.70
N LYS A 279 -27.40 -12.79 4.79
CA LYS A 279 -27.94 -12.89 6.14
C LYS A 279 -28.00 -11.52 6.80
N GLN A 280 -29.11 -10.82 6.61
CA GLN A 280 -29.37 -9.53 7.26
C GLN A 280 -30.23 -9.76 8.51
N SER A 281 -29.60 -9.80 9.68
CA SER A 281 -30.28 -9.82 10.99
C SER A 281 -29.94 -8.54 11.75
N LEU A 282 -30.74 -8.21 12.78
CA LEU A 282 -30.48 -7.03 13.64
C LEU A 282 -29.05 -7.03 14.21
N ARG A 283 -28.52 -8.21 14.56
CA ARG A 283 -27.15 -8.38 15.05
C ARG A 283 -26.12 -8.01 13.99
N TYR A 284 -26.35 -8.44 12.73
CA TYR A 284 -25.47 -8.09 11.61
C TYR A 284 -25.51 -6.57 11.33
N THR A 285 -26.68 -5.96 11.34
CA THR A 285 -26.82 -4.50 11.18
C THR A 285 -26.09 -3.74 12.28
N GLY A 286 -26.28 -4.14 13.56
CA GLY A 286 -25.58 -3.52 14.69
C GLY A 286 -24.06 -3.60 14.55
N LEU A 287 -23.54 -4.76 14.12
CA LEU A 287 -22.11 -4.95 13.90
C LEU A 287 -21.56 -4.04 12.78
N ILE A 288 -22.28 -3.87 11.68
CA ILE A 288 -21.89 -2.96 10.59
C ILE A 288 -21.87 -1.50 11.08
N LEU A 289 -22.89 -1.08 11.82
CA LEU A 289 -22.97 0.28 12.36
C LEU A 289 -21.83 0.58 13.34
N ILE A 290 -21.57 -0.34 14.28
CA ILE A 290 -20.44 -0.22 15.21
C ILE A 290 -19.13 -0.16 14.45
N THR A 291 -18.90 -1.06 13.49
CA THR A 291 -17.68 -1.06 12.67
C THR A 291 -17.51 0.24 11.90
N THR A 292 -18.61 0.85 11.44
CA THR A 292 -18.60 2.15 10.76
C THR A 292 -18.15 3.27 11.70
N ILE A 293 -18.68 3.30 12.92
CA ILE A 293 -18.25 4.27 13.96
C ILE A 293 -16.75 4.06 14.27
N LEU A 294 -16.31 2.81 14.42
CA LEU A 294 -14.89 2.50 14.66
C LEU A 294 -14.00 3.02 13.53
N MET A 295 -14.39 2.85 12.26
CA MET A 295 -13.62 3.41 11.14
C MET A 295 -13.54 4.95 11.20
N VAL A 296 -14.67 5.62 11.44
CA VAL A 296 -14.73 7.10 11.57
C VAL A 296 -13.80 7.61 12.66
N LEU A 297 -13.76 6.93 13.81
CA LEU A 297 -12.90 7.28 14.95
C LEU A 297 -11.43 6.82 14.79
N THR A 298 -11.10 6.02 13.77
CA THR A 298 -9.75 5.49 13.56
C THR A 298 -8.94 6.37 12.61
N HIS A 299 -9.54 6.80 11.48
CA HIS A 299 -8.83 7.62 10.52
C HIS A 299 -9.78 8.31 9.54
N GLN A 300 -9.53 9.58 9.25
CA GLN A 300 -10.38 10.38 8.36
C GLN A 300 -10.35 9.92 6.88
N LEU A 301 -9.17 9.73 6.28
CA LEU A 301 -9.07 9.75 4.81
C LEU A 301 -9.45 8.39 4.23
N THR A 302 -8.92 7.34 4.84
CA THR A 302 -9.20 5.96 4.42
C THR A 302 -10.68 5.64 4.60
N THR A 303 -11.33 6.21 5.64
CA THR A 303 -12.77 6.04 5.86
C THR A 303 -13.61 6.72 4.76
N PHE A 304 -13.16 7.86 4.24
CA PHE A 304 -13.77 8.47 3.06
C PHE A 304 -13.66 7.57 1.82
N VAL A 305 -12.51 6.92 1.59
CA VAL A 305 -12.35 5.95 0.49
C VAL A 305 -13.25 4.73 0.68
N VAL A 306 -13.46 4.28 1.93
CA VAL A 306 -14.46 3.24 2.24
C VAL A 306 -15.85 3.71 1.83
N LEU A 307 -16.27 4.91 2.23
CA LEU A 307 -17.56 5.48 1.85
C LEU A 307 -17.74 5.52 0.32
N LEU A 308 -16.74 5.99 -0.43
CA LEU A 308 -16.76 6.00 -1.90
C LEU A 308 -16.87 4.58 -2.49
N SER A 309 -16.17 3.61 -1.89
CA SER A 309 -16.25 2.20 -2.29
C SER A 309 -17.67 1.67 -2.12
N LEU A 310 -18.30 1.94 -0.98
CA LEU A 310 -19.66 1.48 -0.70
C LEU A 310 -20.69 2.18 -1.59
N ALA A 311 -20.57 3.49 -1.78
CA ALA A 311 -21.40 4.25 -2.72
C ALA A 311 -21.30 3.66 -4.14
N SER A 312 -20.08 3.32 -4.58
CA SER A 312 -19.83 2.70 -5.88
C SER A 312 -20.45 1.30 -5.99
N ILE A 313 -20.41 0.49 -4.93
CA ILE A 313 -21.09 -0.82 -4.90
C ILE A 313 -22.60 -0.63 -5.05
N TYR A 314 -23.21 0.26 -4.27
CA TYR A 314 -24.66 0.48 -4.34
C TYR A 314 -25.08 1.08 -5.68
N ALA A 315 -24.30 2.01 -6.23
CA ALA A 315 -24.49 2.52 -7.58
C ALA A 315 -24.41 1.41 -8.63
N GLY A 316 -23.45 0.48 -8.50
CA GLY A 316 -23.33 -0.69 -9.38
C GLY A 316 -24.52 -1.63 -9.28
N LYS A 317 -24.99 -1.92 -8.06
CA LYS A 317 -26.20 -2.74 -7.84
C LYS A 317 -27.44 -2.07 -8.45
N TYR A 318 -27.59 -0.76 -8.25
CA TYR A 318 -28.68 0.03 -8.80
C TYR A 318 -28.66 0.04 -10.34
N LEU A 319 -27.50 0.35 -10.93
CA LEU A 319 -27.31 0.39 -12.38
C LEU A 319 -27.59 -0.98 -13.01
N HIS A 320 -27.06 -2.06 -12.41
CA HIS A 320 -27.32 -3.42 -12.87
C HIS A 320 -28.82 -3.75 -12.83
N ASN A 321 -29.52 -3.44 -11.74
CA ASN A 321 -30.97 -3.67 -11.64
C ASN A 321 -31.76 -2.90 -12.70
N HIS A 322 -31.37 -1.66 -12.98
CA HIS A 322 -32.01 -0.84 -13.99
C HIS A 322 -31.80 -1.39 -15.41
N VAL A 323 -30.57 -1.80 -15.73
CA VAL A 323 -30.19 -2.29 -17.06
C VAL A 323 -30.71 -3.71 -17.31
N TYR A 324 -30.57 -4.61 -16.34
CA TYR A 324 -30.89 -6.04 -16.52
C TYR A 324 -32.24 -6.46 -15.92
N LYS A 325 -33.04 -5.51 -15.41
CA LYS A 325 -34.37 -5.73 -14.82
C LYS A 325 -34.38 -6.84 -13.75
N SER A 326 -33.34 -6.93 -12.95
CA SER A 326 -33.30 -7.82 -11.78
C SER A 326 -34.15 -7.30 -10.63
N LEU A 327 -34.52 -8.18 -9.70
CA LEU A 327 -35.34 -7.87 -8.51
C LEU A 327 -34.81 -6.63 -7.76
N PRO A 328 -35.68 -5.73 -7.28
CA PRO A 328 -35.27 -4.53 -6.59
C PRO A 328 -34.42 -4.84 -5.35
N THR A 329 -33.28 -4.18 -5.24
CA THR A 329 -32.43 -4.20 -4.04
C THR A 329 -33.18 -3.57 -2.87
N LYS A 330 -33.16 -4.23 -1.71
CA LYS A 330 -33.82 -3.77 -0.48
C LYS A 330 -33.43 -2.32 -0.11
N THR A 331 -34.41 -1.53 0.32
CA THR A 331 -34.35 -0.11 0.70
C THR A 331 -33.38 0.23 1.85
N ASN A 332 -32.97 -0.76 2.65
CA ASN A 332 -32.14 -0.54 3.85
C ASN A 332 -30.72 -0.02 3.55
N SER A 333 -30.25 -0.08 2.29
CA SER A 333 -28.93 0.46 1.91
C SER A 333 -28.84 1.99 2.00
N PHE A 334 -29.94 2.70 1.73
CA PHE A 334 -29.95 4.16 1.74
C PHE A 334 -29.73 4.71 3.15
N ASN A 335 -30.45 4.19 4.14
CA ASN A 335 -30.34 4.63 5.54
C ASN A 335 -28.93 4.39 6.09
N TYR A 336 -28.31 3.26 5.76
CA TYR A 336 -26.94 2.98 6.17
C TYR A 336 -25.95 3.97 5.54
N MET A 337 -26.07 4.23 4.24
CA MET A 337 -25.23 5.22 3.56
C MET A 337 -25.41 6.62 4.14
N LEU A 338 -26.65 7.03 4.40
CA LEU A 338 -26.96 8.32 5.04
C LEU A 338 -26.34 8.42 6.42
N PHE A 339 -26.47 7.38 7.26
CA PHE A 339 -25.82 7.30 8.57
C PHE A 339 -24.30 7.46 8.45
N PHE A 340 -23.67 6.78 7.48
CA PHE A 340 -22.24 6.84 7.30
C PHE A 340 -21.78 8.24 6.84
N VAL A 341 -22.46 8.84 5.87
CA VAL A 341 -22.18 10.21 5.41
C VAL A 341 -22.29 11.21 6.56
N ILE A 342 -23.40 11.18 7.30
CA ILE A 342 -23.63 12.08 8.44
C ILE A 342 -22.53 11.89 9.49
N SER A 343 -22.25 10.64 9.89
CA SER A 343 -21.24 10.35 10.91
C SER A 343 -19.86 10.88 10.51
N LEU A 344 -19.45 10.65 9.27
CA LEU A 344 -18.14 11.10 8.77
C LEU A 344 -18.06 12.63 8.68
N GLN A 345 -19.07 13.27 8.09
CA GLN A 345 -19.10 14.73 7.93
C GLN A 345 -19.14 15.44 9.27
N THR A 346 -20.02 15.01 10.18
CA THR A 346 -20.09 15.56 11.53
C THR A 346 -18.74 15.45 12.21
N TYR A 347 -18.06 14.30 12.11
CA TYR A 347 -16.75 14.15 12.75
C TYR A 347 -15.67 15.06 12.15
N TRP A 348 -15.68 15.26 10.84
CA TRP A 348 -14.75 16.16 10.15
C TRP A 348 -14.95 17.63 10.53
N MET A 349 -16.20 18.06 10.76
CA MET A 349 -16.52 19.42 11.22
C MET A 349 -15.92 19.72 12.60
N PHE A 350 -15.87 18.71 13.48
CA PHE A 350 -15.34 18.85 14.85
C PHE A 350 -13.86 18.45 14.99
N THR A 351 -13.22 18.02 13.91
CA THR A 351 -11.78 17.74 13.90
C THR A 351 -11.04 19.00 13.49
N PHE A 352 -10.25 19.59 14.38
CA PHE A 352 -9.40 20.74 14.04
C PHE A 352 -8.00 20.29 13.65
N VAL A 353 -7.51 20.81 12.52
CA VAL A 353 -6.11 20.64 12.09
C VAL A 353 -5.26 21.79 12.61
N ASN A 354 -5.88 22.96 12.74
CA ASN A 354 -5.33 24.22 13.24
C ASN A 354 -6.42 24.89 14.08
N PRO A 355 -6.11 25.88 14.93
CA PRO A 355 -7.11 26.56 15.78
C PRO A 355 -8.33 27.12 15.04
N ASN A 356 -8.17 27.46 13.75
CA ASN A 356 -9.20 28.12 12.94
C ASN A 356 -9.68 27.29 11.75
N THR A 357 -9.23 26.05 11.59
CA THR A 357 -9.52 25.27 10.38
C THR A 357 -9.87 23.84 10.73
N SER A 358 -11.12 23.48 10.40
CA SER A 358 -11.60 22.12 10.52
C SER A 358 -11.03 21.23 9.42
N PHE A 359 -11.03 19.92 9.66
CA PHE A 359 -10.61 18.94 8.67
C PHE A 359 -11.51 18.98 7.43
N LEU A 360 -12.81 19.26 7.61
CA LEU A 360 -13.75 19.43 6.51
C LEU A 360 -13.33 20.59 5.58
N GLU A 361 -13.01 21.75 6.15
CA GLU A 361 -12.56 22.92 5.39
C GLU A 361 -11.23 22.64 4.68
N MET A 362 -10.29 21.95 5.34
CA MET A 362 -9.02 21.57 4.73
C MET A 362 -9.20 20.65 3.49
N VAL A 363 -10.23 19.79 3.49
CA VAL A 363 -10.51 18.88 2.37
C VAL A 363 -11.35 19.54 1.28
N LEU A 364 -12.38 20.30 1.64
CA LEU A 364 -13.30 20.90 0.66
C LEU A 364 -12.84 22.26 0.13
N GLY A 365 -12.02 23.00 0.87
CA GLY A 365 -11.48 24.30 0.44
C GLY A 365 -10.82 24.24 -0.93
N PRO A 366 -9.82 23.37 -1.15
CA PRO A 366 -9.18 23.23 -2.46
C PRO A 366 -10.14 22.81 -3.59
N LEU A 367 -11.22 22.08 -3.29
CA LEU A 367 -12.24 21.75 -4.28
C LEU A 367 -13.04 22.99 -4.69
N MET A 368 -13.40 23.83 -3.72
CA MET A 368 -14.08 25.11 -4.00
C MET A 368 -13.16 26.04 -4.78
N ASP A 369 -11.88 26.13 -4.41
CA ASP A 369 -10.89 26.94 -5.14
C ASP A 369 -10.78 26.50 -6.61
N VAL A 370 -10.80 25.19 -6.89
CA VAL A 370 -10.76 24.67 -8.27
C VAL A 370 -12.03 25.02 -9.05
N ILE A 371 -13.20 24.96 -8.41
CA ILE A 371 -14.48 25.31 -9.03
C ILE A 371 -14.57 26.82 -9.31
N GLU A 372 -14.09 27.66 -8.39
CA GLU A 372 -14.15 29.12 -8.48
C GLU A 372 -13.06 29.71 -9.38
N ALA A 373 -11.82 29.26 -9.24
CA ALA A 373 -10.66 29.86 -9.92
C ALA A 373 -10.33 29.21 -11.28
N GLY A 374 -10.92 28.06 -11.62
CA GLY A 374 -10.85 27.47 -12.95
C GLY A 374 -9.47 27.04 -13.46
N SER A 375 -8.41 27.01 -12.64
CA SER A 375 -7.11 26.29 -12.85
C SER A 375 -5.90 26.86 -12.06
N SER A 376 -6.07 27.40 -10.84
CA SER A 376 -4.93 27.98 -10.08
C SER A 376 -3.89 26.98 -9.55
N TYR A 377 -4.09 25.68 -9.69
CA TYR A 377 -3.10 24.69 -9.28
C TYR A 377 -2.23 24.29 -10.47
N SER A 378 -0.96 24.75 -10.44
CA SER A 378 0.05 24.41 -11.44
C SER A 378 0.09 22.88 -11.64
N SER A 379 -0.34 22.44 -12.82
CA SER A 379 -0.39 21.05 -13.24
C SER A 379 0.97 20.53 -13.74
N GLU A 380 1.98 21.39 -13.79
CA GLU A 380 3.27 21.12 -14.45
C GLU A 380 3.98 19.88 -13.88
N GLU A 381 4.03 19.68 -12.57
CA GLU A 381 4.77 18.54 -11.98
C GLU A 381 4.12 17.16 -12.23
N LEU A 382 2.79 17.08 -12.40
CA LEU A 382 2.08 15.82 -12.64
C LEU A 382 1.97 15.49 -14.14
N ILE A 383 1.92 16.51 -15.00
CA ILE A 383 1.84 16.35 -16.46
C ILE A 383 3.23 16.11 -17.05
N LEU A 384 4.26 16.83 -16.62
CA LEU A 384 5.60 16.66 -17.19
C LEU A 384 6.31 15.43 -16.60
N GLY A 385 5.91 14.96 -15.40
CA GLY A 385 6.72 14.03 -14.62
C GLY A 385 8.08 14.65 -14.27
N SER A 386 8.72 14.20 -13.20
CA SER A 386 10.10 14.62 -12.99
C SER A 386 10.95 14.05 -14.14
N ALA A 387 11.43 14.94 -15.01
CA ALA A 387 12.41 14.61 -16.04
C ALA A 387 13.72 14.22 -15.35
N ARG A 388 13.79 13.00 -14.84
CA ARG A 388 15.04 12.35 -14.47
C ARG A 388 15.38 11.37 -15.57
N ASN A 389 16.40 11.72 -16.33
CA ASN A 389 17.16 10.79 -17.16
C ASN A 389 17.75 9.72 -16.23
N GLN A 390 16.99 8.68 -15.92
CA GLN A 390 17.48 7.46 -15.29
C GLN A 390 17.09 6.26 -16.16
N GLU A 391 18.05 5.34 -16.31
CA GLU A 391 18.10 4.33 -17.36
C GLU A 391 16.90 3.38 -17.44
N THR A 392 16.68 2.97 -18.69
CA THR A 392 15.69 2.14 -19.40
C THR A 392 15.18 0.82 -18.78
N LEU A 393 15.69 0.32 -17.65
CA LEU A 393 15.25 -0.97 -17.07
C LEU A 393 14.78 -0.88 -15.61
N GLU A 394 15.46 -0.11 -14.76
CA GLU A 394 15.06 0.03 -13.35
C GLU A 394 13.71 0.75 -13.22
N VAL A 395 13.53 1.85 -13.97
CA VAL A 395 12.26 2.59 -14.02
C VAL A 395 11.14 1.69 -14.55
N LEU A 396 11.42 0.87 -15.57
CA LEU A 396 10.48 -0.08 -16.12
C LEU A 396 10.06 -1.12 -15.06
N LEU A 397 11.02 -1.74 -14.36
CA LEU A 397 10.71 -2.70 -13.29
C LEU A 397 9.89 -2.07 -12.17
N LEU A 398 10.20 -0.82 -11.80
CA LEU A 398 9.43 -0.06 -10.81
C LEU A 398 8.00 0.17 -11.30
N HIS A 399 7.80 0.64 -12.53
CA HIS A 399 6.47 0.89 -13.09
C HIS A 399 5.66 -0.40 -13.27
N ILE A 400 6.29 -1.49 -13.71
CA ILE A 400 5.62 -2.81 -13.79
C ILE A 400 5.12 -3.23 -12.40
N SER A 401 5.83 -2.92 -11.32
CA SER A 401 5.36 -3.26 -9.96
C SER A 401 4.05 -2.57 -9.58
N TYR A 402 3.85 -1.33 -10.01
CA TYR A 402 2.61 -0.60 -9.78
C TYR A 402 1.51 -0.98 -10.78
N LEU A 403 1.88 -1.43 -11.97
CA LEU A 403 0.96 -1.71 -13.07
C LEU A 403 0.57 -3.19 -13.23
N ALA A 404 1.31 -4.13 -12.63
CA ALA A 404 1.04 -5.56 -12.80
C ALA A 404 -0.35 -5.95 -12.27
N LEU A 405 -0.71 -5.53 -11.05
CA LEU A 405 -2.04 -5.82 -10.51
C LEU A 405 -3.16 -5.13 -11.32
N PRO A 406 -3.06 -3.83 -11.65
CA PRO A 406 -4.00 -3.16 -12.56
C PRO A 406 -4.13 -3.83 -13.93
N PHE A 407 -3.03 -4.29 -14.53
CA PHE A 407 -3.03 -5.00 -15.80
C PHE A 407 -3.93 -6.22 -15.77
N PHE A 408 -3.77 -7.09 -14.75
CA PHE A 408 -4.65 -8.27 -14.61
C PHE A 408 -6.08 -7.88 -14.24
N ALA A 409 -6.24 -6.82 -13.44
CA ALA A 409 -7.55 -6.33 -13.02
C ALA A 409 -8.37 -5.77 -14.18
N ILE A 410 -7.77 -5.03 -15.13
CA ILE A 410 -8.44 -4.52 -16.34
C ILE A 410 -9.00 -5.69 -17.16
N GLY A 411 -8.18 -6.72 -17.41
CA GLY A 411 -8.63 -7.94 -18.09
C GLY A 411 -9.74 -8.66 -17.34
N GLY A 412 -9.68 -8.67 -16.00
CA GLY A 412 -10.72 -9.22 -15.13
C GLY A 412 -12.04 -8.46 -15.16
N VAL A 413 -11.98 -7.13 -15.15
CA VAL A 413 -13.15 -6.25 -15.31
C VAL A 413 -13.84 -6.51 -16.65
N LEU A 414 -13.08 -6.57 -17.74
CA LEU A 414 -13.61 -6.91 -19.07
C LEU A 414 -14.22 -8.32 -19.07
N ALA A 415 -13.57 -9.29 -18.43
CA ALA A 415 -14.09 -10.64 -18.31
C ALA A 415 -15.41 -10.71 -17.52
N TRP A 416 -15.58 -9.89 -16.48
CA TRP A 416 -16.82 -9.83 -15.71
C TRP A 416 -17.93 -9.05 -16.40
N PHE A 417 -17.60 -8.15 -17.34
CA PHE A 417 -18.59 -7.53 -18.24
C PHE A 417 -18.95 -8.40 -19.45
N SER A 418 -18.52 -9.66 -19.50
CA SER A 418 -18.79 -10.54 -20.64
C SER A 418 -19.86 -11.60 -20.37
N GLY A 419 -20.69 -11.86 -21.38
CA GLY A 419 -21.54 -13.04 -21.50
C GLY A 419 -22.46 -13.30 -20.31
N ARG A 420 -22.17 -14.35 -19.52
CA ARG A 420 -22.98 -14.77 -18.36
C ARG A 420 -22.59 -14.04 -17.08
N ASP A 421 -21.35 -13.60 -16.94
CA ASP A 421 -20.83 -12.99 -15.72
C ASP A 421 -21.43 -11.60 -15.47
N ILE A 422 -21.75 -10.87 -16.55
CA ILE A 422 -22.37 -9.53 -16.46
C ILE A 422 -23.75 -9.54 -15.80
N LYS A 423 -24.43 -10.70 -15.80
CA LYS A 423 -25.73 -10.90 -15.15
C LYS A 423 -25.61 -11.06 -13.63
N SER A 424 -24.40 -11.27 -13.11
CA SER A 424 -24.16 -11.32 -11.68
C SER A 424 -24.04 -9.91 -11.13
N ILE A 425 -25.07 -9.47 -10.41
CA ILE A 425 -25.13 -8.15 -9.76
C ILE A 425 -23.88 -7.86 -8.92
N ASN A 426 -23.34 -8.86 -8.22
CA ASN A 426 -22.18 -8.68 -7.36
C ASN A 426 -20.89 -8.53 -8.17
N LYS A 427 -20.68 -9.34 -9.23
CA LYS A 427 -19.51 -9.20 -10.12
C LYS A 427 -19.55 -7.83 -10.83
N PHE A 428 -20.71 -7.46 -11.37
CA PHE A 428 -20.91 -6.15 -11.99
C PHE A 428 -20.57 -4.99 -11.03
N SER A 429 -21.05 -5.07 -9.79
CA SER A 429 -20.82 -4.01 -8.80
C SER A 429 -19.34 -3.87 -8.44
N VAL A 430 -18.62 -4.99 -8.24
CA VAL A 430 -17.18 -4.96 -7.94
C VAL A 430 -16.38 -4.43 -9.14
N ALA A 431 -16.72 -4.84 -10.37
CA ALA A 431 -16.09 -4.33 -11.58
C ALA A 431 -16.27 -2.81 -11.73
N LEU A 432 -17.46 -2.30 -11.42
CA LEU A 432 -17.73 -0.86 -11.43
C LEU A 432 -16.96 -0.10 -10.36
N VAL A 433 -16.83 -0.67 -9.15
CA VAL A 433 -16.04 -0.05 -8.06
C VAL A 433 -14.59 0.10 -8.45
N VAL A 434 -14.00 -0.92 -9.09
CA VAL A 434 -12.64 -0.84 -9.63
C VAL A 434 -12.54 0.34 -10.60
N ALA A 435 -13.45 0.45 -11.58
CA ALA A 435 -13.42 1.53 -12.57
C ALA A 435 -13.56 2.92 -11.92
N ILE A 436 -14.52 3.11 -11.00
CA ILE A 436 -14.77 4.40 -10.34
C ILE A 436 -13.59 4.80 -9.46
N LEU A 437 -13.15 3.93 -8.55
CA LEU A 437 -12.11 4.30 -7.59
C LEU A 437 -10.76 4.52 -8.27
N TYR A 438 -10.40 3.72 -9.27
CA TYR A 438 -9.17 3.93 -10.03
C TYR A 438 -9.25 5.22 -10.87
N GLY A 439 -10.41 5.46 -11.50
CA GLY A 439 -10.68 6.71 -12.21
C GLY A 439 -10.55 7.94 -11.32
N LEU A 440 -11.07 7.89 -10.08
CA LEU A 440 -10.92 8.97 -9.10
C LEU A 440 -9.48 9.11 -8.58
N ALA A 441 -8.81 7.99 -8.27
CA ALA A 441 -7.46 8.01 -7.70
C ALA A 441 -6.43 8.66 -8.64
N TYR A 442 -6.57 8.47 -9.95
CA TYR A 442 -5.76 9.14 -10.97
C TYR A 442 -6.36 10.45 -11.46
N GLY A 443 -7.68 10.57 -11.55
CA GLY A 443 -8.38 11.75 -12.05
C GLY A 443 -8.27 12.96 -11.13
N ILE A 444 -8.39 12.78 -9.80
CA ILE A 444 -8.33 13.88 -8.82
C ILE A 444 -6.98 14.62 -8.88
N PRO A 445 -5.82 13.94 -8.87
CA PRO A 445 -4.52 14.61 -9.04
C PRO A 445 -4.39 15.38 -10.36
N LEU A 446 -4.98 14.87 -11.46
CA LEU A 446 -4.95 15.56 -12.76
C LEU A 446 -5.73 16.89 -12.73
N LEU A 447 -6.66 17.07 -11.79
CA LEU A 447 -7.34 18.33 -11.54
C LEU A 447 -6.53 19.30 -10.65
N GLY A 448 -5.28 18.95 -10.31
CA GLY A 448 -4.40 19.75 -9.43
C GLY A 448 -4.70 19.59 -7.93
N MET A 449 -5.69 18.77 -7.55
CA MET A 449 -6.05 18.53 -6.15
C MET A 449 -5.08 17.52 -5.49
N ARG A 450 -4.27 18.00 -4.54
CA ARG A 450 -3.25 17.18 -3.83
C ARG A 450 -3.67 16.75 -2.41
N ASN A 451 -4.65 17.42 -1.81
CA ASN A 451 -5.08 17.24 -0.42
C ASN A 451 -5.75 15.87 -0.13
N PHE A 452 -6.31 15.21 -1.15
CA PHE A 452 -6.91 13.87 -1.01
C PHE A 452 -5.90 12.73 -0.88
N LEU A 453 -4.59 12.99 -1.03
CA LEU A 453 -3.50 12.01 -0.90
C LEU A 453 -3.84 10.66 -1.56
N THR A 454 -4.18 10.68 -2.85
CA THR A 454 -4.75 9.51 -3.56
C THR A 454 -3.81 8.30 -3.58
N SER A 455 -2.51 8.49 -3.37
CA SER A 455 -1.54 7.41 -3.14
C SER A 455 -1.92 6.49 -1.96
N ARG A 456 -2.64 7.00 -0.96
CA ARG A 456 -3.11 6.23 0.20
C ARG A 456 -4.37 5.40 -0.08
N TRP A 457 -4.98 5.55 -1.27
CA TRP A 457 -6.21 4.83 -1.63
C TRP A 457 -5.92 3.42 -2.16
N PHE A 458 -4.75 3.22 -2.79
CA PHE A 458 -4.39 1.97 -3.47
C PHE A 458 -4.50 0.69 -2.60
N PRO A 459 -4.14 0.67 -1.31
CA PRO A 459 -4.35 -0.52 -0.48
C PRO A 459 -5.83 -0.92 -0.33
N LEU A 460 -6.75 0.06 -0.31
CA LEU A 460 -8.19 -0.19 -0.24
C LEU A 460 -8.73 -0.61 -1.61
N ILE A 461 -8.29 0.04 -2.69
CA ILE A 461 -8.70 -0.33 -4.04
C ILE A 461 -8.24 -1.76 -4.38
N ALA A 462 -7.07 -2.16 -3.88
CA ALA A 462 -6.51 -3.49 -4.06
C ALA A 462 -7.43 -4.61 -3.56
N VAL A 463 -8.28 -4.37 -2.54
CA VAL A 463 -9.30 -5.33 -2.07
C VAL A 463 -10.19 -5.80 -3.22
N PHE A 464 -10.53 -4.92 -4.16
CA PHE A 464 -11.32 -5.28 -5.33
C PHE A 464 -10.45 -5.74 -6.49
N LEU A 465 -9.29 -5.11 -6.72
CA LEU A 465 -8.38 -5.49 -7.82
C LEU A 465 -7.96 -6.95 -7.74
N VAL A 466 -7.65 -7.47 -6.54
CA VAL A 466 -7.22 -8.87 -6.40
C VAL A 466 -8.32 -9.86 -6.76
N LEU A 467 -9.60 -9.51 -6.57
CA LEU A 467 -10.73 -10.39 -6.92
C LEU A 467 -10.86 -10.51 -8.45
N VAL A 468 -10.84 -9.38 -9.16
CA VAL A 468 -10.92 -9.37 -10.63
C VAL A 468 -9.64 -9.91 -11.27
N ALA A 469 -8.46 -9.60 -10.71
CA ALA A 469 -7.18 -10.11 -11.20
C ALA A 469 -7.06 -11.62 -11.02
N ALA A 470 -7.48 -12.18 -9.88
CA ALA A 470 -7.48 -13.62 -9.65
C ALA A 470 -8.34 -14.37 -10.68
N SER A 471 -9.55 -13.87 -10.94
CA SER A 471 -10.44 -14.41 -11.99
C SER A 471 -9.74 -14.42 -13.35
N TYR A 472 -9.12 -13.30 -13.73
CA TYR A 472 -8.44 -13.19 -15.03
C TYR A 472 -7.21 -14.10 -15.15
N MET A 473 -6.38 -14.20 -14.11
CA MET A 473 -5.21 -15.09 -14.08
C MET A 473 -5.62 -16.57 -14.24
N LEU A 474 -6.72 -16.99 -13.59
CA LEU A 474 -7.26 -18.34 -13.76
C LEU A 474 -7.79 -18.57 -15.19
N LYS A 475 -8.49 -17.58 -15.77
CA LYS A 475 -8.94 -17.62 -17.17
C LYS A 475 -7.77 -17.70 -18.16
N LEU A 476 -6.68 -16.95 -17.94
CA LEU A 476 -5.46 -17.05 -18.74
C LEU A 476 -4.83 -18.45 -18.64
N ALA A 477 -4.71 -19.01 -17.43
CA ALA A 477 -4.22 -20.38 -17.25
C ALA A 477 -5.14 -21.41 -17.94
N SER A 478 -6.46 -21.15 -18.02
CA SER A 478 -7.43 -22.03 -18.67
C SER A 478 -7.26 -22.16 -20.19
N LEU A 479 -6.51 -21.25 -20.84
CA LEU A 479 -6.20 -21.30 -22.27
C LEU A 479 -5.39 -22.55 -22.64
N PHE A 480 -4.65 -23.10 -21.70
CA PHE A 480 -3.85 -24.30 -21.90
C PHE A 480 -4.67 -25.58 -21.71
N ASN A 481 -4.50 -26.55 -22.61
CA ASN A 481 -5.27 -27.79 -22.58
C ASN A 481 -4.71 -28.83 -21.60
N SER A 482 -3.39 -28.88 -21.38
CA SER A 482 -2.76 -29.91 -20.53
C SER A 482 -2.64 -29.43 -19.08
N LYS A 483 -2.81 -30.36 -18.12
CA LYS A 483 -2.65 -30.08 -16.68
C LYS A 483 -1.29 -29.44 -16.37
N LYS A 484 -0.21 -30.01 -16.94
CA LYS A 484 1.17 -29.52 -16.77
C LYS A 484 1.34 -28.10 -17.29
N ALA A 485 0.77 -27.77 -18.44
CA ALA A 485 0.86 -26.42 -19.01
C ALA A 485 0.06 -25.39 -18.18
N LYS A 486 -1.12 -25.75 -17.65
CA LYS A 486 -1.87 -24.89 -16.73
C LYS A 486 -1.08 -24.56 -15.47
N VAL A 487 -0.48 -25.58 -14.86
CA VAL A 487 0.39 -25.45 -13.67
C VAL A 487 1.60 -24.58 -14.00
N LEU A 488 2.30 -24.85 -15.10
CA LEU A 488 3.46 -24.05 -15.51
C LEU A 488 3.08 -22.59 -15.75
N ALA A 489 1.95 -22.34 -16.43
CA ALA A 489 1.47 -20.99 -16.70
C ALA A 489 1.18 -20.22 -15.40
N ILE A 490 0.42 -20.80 -14.46
CA ILE A 490 0.13 -20.10 -13.19
C ILE A 490 1.39 -19.94 -12.35
N PHE A 491 2.31 -20.92 -12.38
CA PHE A 491 3.58 -20.85 -11.68
C PHE A 491 4.41 -19.67 -12.19
N VAL A 492 4.57 -19.52 -13.51
CA VAL A 492 5.32 -18.42 -14.13
C VAL A 492 4.65 -17.07 -13.84
N ILE A 493 3.33 -16.97 -14.03
CA ILE A 493 2.58 -15.72 -13.78
C ILE A 493 2.77 -15.27 -12.34
N ILE A 494 2.57 -16.16 -11.36
CA ILE A 494 2.65 -15.80 -9.95
C ILE A 494 4.08 -15.63 -9.46
N SER A 495 5.05 -16.36 -10.01
CA SER A 495 6.47 -16.15 -9.71
C SER A 495 6.92 -14.75 -10.15
N LEU A 496 6.62 -14.35 -11.39
CA LEU A 496 6.96 -13.01 -11.89
C LEU A 496 6.20 -11.91 -11.14
N PHE A 497 4.89 -12.09 -10.93
CA PHE A 497 4.08 -11.14 -10.17
C PHE A 497 4.63 -10.95 -8.75
N SER A 498 4.90 -12.05 -8.04
CA SER A 498 5.43 -12.01 -6.69
C SER A 498 6.79 -11.35 -6.65
N PHE A 499 7.70 -11.69 -7.55
CA PHE A 499 9.06 -11.16 -7.58
C PHE A 499 9.02 -9.64 -7.70
N ILE A 500 8.32 -9.13 -8.71
CA ILE A 500 8.20 -7.69 -8.97
C ILE A 500 7.53 -6.97 -7.79
N MET A 501 6.53 -7.59 -7.13
CA MET A 501 5.84 -6.97 -6.00
C MET A 501 6.72 -6.86 -4.74
N VAL A 502 7.60 -7.83 -4.47
CA VAL A 502 8.39 -7.84 -3.22
C VAL A 502 9.76 -7.16 -3.33
N THR A 503 10.22 -6.84 -4.54
CA THR A 503 11.53 -6.20 -4.78
C THR A 503 11.46 -4.67 -4.85
N THR A 504 10.29 -4.07 -4.66
CA THR A 504 10.10 -2.62 -4.79
C THR A 504 10.81 -1.83 -3.67
N PRO A 505 11.19 -0.56 -3.91
CA PRO A 505 11.76 0.32 -2.88
C PRO A 505 10.90 0.51 -1.63
N GLY A 506 9.58 0.32 -1.74
CA GLY A 506 8.67 0.41 -0.60
C GLY A 506 8.85 -0.73 0.41
N ILE A 507 9.27 -1.90 -0.07
CA ILE A 507 9.42 -3.13 0.70
C ILE A 507 10.89 -3.46 0.98
N ASN A 508 11.76 -3.24 -0.01
CA ASN A 508 13.15 -3.66 -0.03
C ASN A 508 14.09 -2.46 0.04
N LYS A 509 14.19 -1.86 1.23
CA LYS A 509 15.07 -0.71 1.51
C LYS A 509 16.47 -1.11 1.98
N ASP A 510 16.60 -2.33 2.50
CA ASP A 510 17.84 -2.92 2.98
C ASP A 510 18.76 -3.41 1.86
N ASN A 511 18.18 -3.82 0.73
CA ASN A 511 18.94 -4.25 -0.43
C ASN A 511 18.24 -3.85 -1.74
N PRO A 512 18.08 -2.55 -2.02
CA PRO A 512 17.32 -2.08 -3.17
C PRO A 512 17.88 -2.65 -4.48
N LEU A 513 17.07 -3.50 -5.13
CA LEU A 513 17.39 -4.09 -6.43
C LEU A 513 16.98 -3.19 -7.60
N VAL A 514 16.11 -2.22 -7.31
CA VAL A 514 15.54 -1.27 -8.26
C VAL A 514 15.58 0.10 -7.62
N ALA A 515 15.91 1.14 -8.40
CA ALA A 515 15.92 2.53 -7.96
C ALA A 515 16.83 2.78 -6.75
N LYS A 516 17.99 2.11 -6.73
CA LYS A 516 18.96 2.12 -5.63
C LYS A 516 19.39 3.54 -5.24
N ASP A 517 19.63 4.40 -6.21
CA ASP A 517 20.08 5.78 -5.96
C ASP A 517 18.97 6.70 -5.44
N THR A 518 17.71 6.24 -5.42
CA THR A 518 16.57 6.99 -4.89
C THR A 518 15.94 6.34 -3.66
N THR A 519 16.39 5.14 -3.27
CA THR A 519 15.82 4.40 -2.14
C THR A 519 16.47 4.82 -0.83
N VAL A 520 15.75 5.63 -0.05
CA VAL A 520 16.21 6.09 1.26
C VAL A 520 15.84 5.09 2.34
N ARG A 521 16.86 4.59 3.07
CA ARG A 521 16.67 3.74 4.25
C ARG A 521 16.18 4.58 5.43
N ASN A 522 15.09 4.14 6.05
CA ASN A 522 14.50 4.75 7.25
C ASN A 522 14.27 3.74 8.39
N GLN A 523 15.10 2.70 8.39
CA GLN A 523 15.28 1.75 9.49
C GLN A 523 16.72 1.85 9.95
N PHE A 524 16.97 1.70 11.25
CA PHE A 524 18.26 1.98 11.89
C PHE A 524 18.79 0.73 12.59
N LYS A 525 20.11 0.55 12.49
CA LYS A 525 20.87 -0.50 13.20
C LYS A 525 20.94 -0.18 14.68
N GLU A 526 21.27 -1.18 15.51
CA GLU A 526 21.41 -1.00 16.96
C GLU A 526 22.45 0.09 17.30
N VAL A 527 23.59 0.07 16.60
CA VAL A 527 24.66 1.08 16.75
C VAL A 527 24.22 2.51 16.37
N GLU A 528 23.29 2.66 15.43
CA GLU A 528 22.72 3.96 15.07
C GLU A 528 21.73 4.43 16.16
N ILE A 529 20.97 3.52 16.77
CA ILE A 529 20.05 3.84 17.87
C ILE A 529 20.82 4.24 19.13
N GLU A 530 21.87 3.49 19.48
CA GLU A 530 22.67 3.72 20.68
C GLU A 530 23.41 5.06 20.65
N ALA A 531 23.81 5.51 19.46
CA ALA A 531 24.38 6.84 19.27
C ALA A 531 23.40 7.95 19.71
N ILE A 532 22.15 7.92 19.23
CA ILE A 532 21.14 8.90 19.62
C ILE A 532 20.88 8.87 21.13
N LYS A 533 20.72 7.68 21.73
CA LYS A 533 20.56 7.55 23.19
C LYS A 533 21.71 8.21 23.94
N THR A 534 22.95 7.91 23.55
CA THR A 534 24.16 8.42 24.23
C THR A 534 24.30 9.93 24.08
N ILE A 535 24.08 10.45 22.87
CA ILE A 535 24.25 11.89 22.58
C ILE A 535 23.17 12.71 23.28
N THR A 536 21.91 12.30 23.18
CA THR A 536 20.78 13.03 23.79
C THR A 536 20.79 12.97 25.32
N ALA A 537 21.42 11.96 25.92
CA ALA A 537 21.65 11.89 27.37
C ALA A 537 22.74 12.84 27.87
N LYS A 538 23.67 13.27 27.00
CA LYS A 538 24.82 14.13 27.37
C LYS A 538 24.77 15.54 26.80
N HIS A 539 23.96 15.77 25.77
CA HIS A 539 23.83 17.04 25.06
C HIS A 539 22.36 17.42 24.91
N SER A 540 21.98 18.58 25.43
CA SER A 540 20.62 19.13 25.37
C SER A 540 20.42 20.20 24.30
N GLY A 541 21.50 20.64 23.65
CA GLY A 541 21.46 21.70 22.63
C GLY A 541 21.01 21.21 21.26
N ASN A 542 21.17 22.08 20.25
CA ASN A 542 20.74 21.79 18.89
C ASN A 542 21.58 20.68 18.25
N ILE A 543 20.90 19.68 17.70
CA ILE A 543 21.53 18.60 16.94
C ILE A 543 21.19 18.78 15.46
N LEU A 544 22.19 18.70 14.58
CA LEU A 544 22.04 18.74 13.13
C LEU A 544 22.38 17.37 12.53
N MET A 545 21.44 16.74 11.82
CA MET A 545 21.58 15.38 11.27
C MET A 545 20.98 15.21 9.88
N ASP A 546 21.02 14.02 9.27
CA ASP A 546 20.25 13.77 8.04
C ASP A 546 18.76 13.58 8.32
N SER A 547 17.89 14.06 7.41
CA SER A 547 16.44 14.08 7.62
C SER A 547 15.83 12.71 7.99
N PRO A 548 16.23 11.57 7.36
CA PRO A 548 15.74 10.27 7.79
C PRO A 548 16.07 9.95 9.25
N TYR A 549 17.26 10.32 9.72
CA TYR A 549 17.74 9.97 11.06
C TYR A 549 16.99 10.68 12.19
N ASP A 550 16.24 11.76 11.89
CA ASP A 550 15.29 12.40 12.81
C ASP A 550 14.31 11.39 13.43
N SER A 551 13.86 10.39 12.64
CA SER A 551 12.98 9.32 13.15
C SER A 551 13.62 8.51 14.28
N CYS A 552 14.96 8.45 14.36
CA CYS A 552 15.67 7.76 15.42
C CYS A 552 15.59 8.50 16.77
N LEU A 553 15.19 9.78 16.80
CA LEU A 553 14.85 10.50 18.03
C LEU A 553 13.67 9.89 18.78
N PHE A 554 12.94 8.97 18.19
CA PHE A 554 11.99 8.13 18.91
C PHE A 554 12.63 7.32 20.07
N TYR A 555 13.94 7.07 19.99
CA TYR A 555 14.73 6.34 20.99
C TYR A 555 15.60 7.26 21.87
N ARG A 556 15.44 8.58 21.76
CA ARG A 556 16.21 9.55 22.56
C ARG A 556 16.00 9.39 24.06
N ASP A 557 16.89 9.99 24.83
CA ASP A 557 16.64 10.25 26.26
C ASP A 557 15.39 11.14 26.44
N ARG A 558 14.53 10.77 27.38
CA ARG A 558 13.24 11.45 27.66
C ARG A 558 13.43 12.92 28.02
N GLY A 559 14.60 13.30 28.55
CA GLY A 559 14.94 14.68 28.88
C GLY A 559 15.27 15.57 27.67
N TYR A 560 15.51 15.00 26.49
CA TYR A 560 15.86 15.78 25.29
C TYR A 560 14.61 16.31 24.58
N ASP A 561 14.57 17.63 24.37
CA ASP A 561 13.55 18.27 23.56
C ASP A 561 13.80 18.03 22.07
N SER A 562 12.91 17.29 21.42
CA SER A 562 12.99 17.01 19.98
C SER A 562 12.92 18.27 19.11
N SER A 563 12.42 19.39 19.63
CA SER A 563 12.42 20.67 18.89
C SER A 563 13.82 21.20 18.59
N ASN A 564 14.83 20.77 19.35
CA ASN A 564 16.24 21.12 19.14
C ASN A 564 16.90 20.33 18.00
N ALA A 565 16.23 19.31 17.46
CA ALA A 565 16.75 18.56 16.33
C ALA A 565 16.42 19.23 15.00
N THR A 566 17.43 19.35 14.16
CA THR A 566 17.36 19.94 12.82
C THR A 566 18.05 19.01 11.82
N TYR A 567 17.80 19.24 10.53
CA TYR A 567 18.35 18.39 9.47
C TYR A 567 19.10 19.16 8.39
N PHE A 568 20.03 18.47 7.73
CA PHE A 568 20.77 19.02 6.61
C PHE A 568 19.83 19.46 5.48
N ASN A 569 20.12 20.62 4.92
CA ASN A 569 19.49 21.14 3.71
C ASN A 569 20.53 21.21 2.58
N ILE A 570 20.07 21.51 1.36
CA ILE A 570 20.96 21.52 0.18
C ILE A 570 22.06 22.58 0.28
N GLN A 571 21.78 23.72 0.90
CA GLN A 571 22.75 24.81 1.08
C GLN A 571 23.91 24.36 1.99
N HIS A 572 23.62 23.68 3.10
CA HIS A 572 24.65 23.12 3.99
C HIS A 572 25.61 22.19 3.23
N ILE A 573 25.11 21.42 2.28
CA ILE A 573 25.94 20.47 1.52
C ILE A 573 26.77 21.17 0.45
N GLN A 574 26.20 22.18 -0.23
CA GLN A 574 26.85 22.90 -1.31
C GLN A 574 27.92 23.89 -0.82
N THR A 575 27.61 24.67 0.22
CA THR A 575 28.54 25.68 0.77
C THR A 575 29.40 25.11 1.89
N GLY A 576 28.90 24.08 2.57
CA GLY A 576 29.51 23.56 3.78
C GLY A 576 29.38 24.50 4.99
N GLU A 577 28.65 25.60 4.88
CA GLU A 577 28.44 26.52 5.98
C GLU A 577 27.28 26.02 6.84
N ILE A 578 27.52 25.96 8.16
CA ILE A 578 26.50 25.64 9.15
C ILE A 578 26.41 26.83 10.09
N ALA A 579 25.22 27.44 10.15
CA ALA A 579 24.96 28.55 11.03
C ALA A 579 24.85 28.09 12.50
N GLY A 580 25.34 28.92 13.42
CA GLY A 580 25.37 28.62 14.85
C GLY A 580 26.41 27.57 15.23
N ASN A 581 26.23 26.97 16.40
CA ASN A 581 27.10 25.94 16.97
C ASN A 581 26.34 24.63 17.29
N PRO A 582 25.60 24.01 16.34
CA PRO A 582 24.93 22.75 16.59
C PRO A 582 25.94 21.61 16.72
N LEU A 583 25.56 20.56 17.45
CA LEU A 583 26.24 19.28 17.41
C LEU A 583 25.87 18.56 16.11
N VAL A 584 26.86 18.29 15.26
CA VAL A 584 26.66 17.70 13.94
C VAL A 584 26.78 16.17 14.03
N LEU A 585 25.73 15.46 13.63
CA LEU A 585 25.71 14.00 13.55
C LEU A 585 25.83 13.52 12.11
N LEU A 586 26.79 12.63 11.88
CA LEU A 586 27.04 12.04 10.57
C LEU A 586 27.04 10.52 10.67
N ARG A 587 26.25 9.86 9.81
CA ARG A 587 26.26 8.39 9.70
C ARG A 587 27.09 7.97 8.49
N LYS A 588 28.06 7.08 8.70
CA LYS A 588 28.93 6.53 7.67
C LYS A 588 28.17 5.90 6.51
N SER A 589 27.00 5.31 6.79
CA SER A 589 26.13 4.70 5.77
C SER A 589 25.70 5.69 4.69
N THR A 590 25.56 6.98 5.01
CA THR A 590 25.12 8.03 4.07
C THR A 590 26.12 8.32 2.95
N LEU A 591 27.37 7.87 3.08
CA LEU A 591 28.35 7.90 2.00
C LEU A 591 28.03 6.90 0.88
N LYS A 592 27.35 5.80 1.23
CA LYS A 592 27.03 4.69 0.31
C LYS A 592 25.55 4.60 -0.03
N GLU A 593 24.69 5.02 0.89
CA GLU A 593 23.23 5.00 0.79
C GLU A 593 22.70 6.42 0.60
N PRO A 594 21.72 6.62 -0.28
CA PRO A 594 21.15 7.94 -0.47
C PRO A 594 20.30 8.37 0.73
N VAL A 595 20.27 9.67 0.99
CA VAL A 595 19.45 10.32 2.00
C VAL A 595 18.60 11.42 1.37
N SER A 596 17.48 11.72 2.02
CA SER A 596 16.60 12.83 1.65
C SER A 596 17.16 14.13 2.23
N ILE A 597 17.41 15.12 1.38
CA ILE A 597 17.94 16.43 1.75
C ILE A 597 16.94 17.49 1.30
N ASN A 598 16.53 18.34 2.23
CA ASN A 598 15.52 19.35 1.95
C ASN A 598 16.08 20.54 1.14
N ASP A 599 15.27 21.05 0.22
CA ASP A 599 15.46 22.35 -0.41
C ASP A 599 14.71 23.42 0.40
N PRO A 600 15.42 24.36 1.07
CA PRO A 600 14.77 25.39 1.87
C PRO A 600 14.04 26.43 1.02
N GLU A 601 14.39 26.55 -0.27
CA GLU A 601 13.77 27.51 -1.20
C GLU A 601 12.52 26.94 -1.86
N ARG A 602 12.36 25.62 -1.86
CA ARG A 602 11.24 24.91 -2.50
C ARG A 602 10.55 23.98 -1.52
N TYR A 603 9.44 24.46 -0.96
CA TYR A 603 8.63 23.69 -0.02
C TYR A 603 8.23 22.32 -0.60
N GLY A 604 8.54 21.25 0.14
CA GLY A 604 8.21 19.87 -0.24
C GLY A 604 9.14 19.23 -1.28
N VAL A 605 10.16 19.95 -1.77
CA VAL A 605 11.17 19.39 -2.68
C VAL A 605 12.34 18.86 -1.86
N ASN A 606 12.62 17.57 -2.04
CA ASN A 606 13.77 16.91 -1.44
C ASN A 606 14.68 16.34 -2.52
N PHE A 607 15.98 16.62 -2.41
CA PHE A 607 17.01 15.97 -3.21
C PHE A 607 17.37 14.63 -2.55
N ILE A 608 17.26 13.54 -3.32
CA ILE A 608 17.72 12.23 -2.88
C ILE A 608 19.10 12.00 -3.49
N GLN A 609 20.13 11.97 -2.64
CA GLN A 609 21.51 11.74 -3.03
C GLN A 609 22.34 11.16 -1.88
N LYS A 610 23.49 10.56 -2.18
CA LYS A 610 24.49 10.20 -1.18
C LYS A 610 25.15 11.46 -0.64
N MET A 611 25.59 11.43 0.61
CA MET A 611 26.37 12.53 1.18
C MET A 611 27.75 12.58 0.51
N PRO A 612 28.19 13.75 -0.01
CA PRO A 612 29.52 13.88 -0.61
C PRO A 612 30.63 13.57 0.40
N GLU A 613 31.67 12.85 -0.03
CA GLU A 613 32.83 12.57 0.83
C GLU A 613 33.52 13.86 1.30
N GLU A 614 33.57 14.88 0.45
CA GLU A 614 34.11 16.20 0.77
C GLU A 614 33.36 16.84 1.95
N PHE A 615 32.02 16.80 1.93
CA PHE A 615 31.20 17.30 3.05
C PHE A 615 31.54 16.56 4.35
N PHE A 616 31.68 15.23 4.28
CA PHE A 616 32.03 14.40 5.43
C PHE A 616 33.44 14.68 5.99
N ASN A 617 34.40 14.93 5.10
CA ASN A 617 35.80 15.17 5.47
C ASN A 617 36.04 16.57 6.06
N ARG A 618 35.16 17.54 5.81
CA ARG A 618 35.26 18.89 6.40
C ARG A 618 35.20 18.85 7.93
N PHE A 619 34.36 18.01 8.51
CA PHE A 619 34.28 17.87 9.97
C PHE A 619 35.49 17.15 10.59
N LYS A 620 36.36 16.54 9.78
CA LYS A 620 37.62 15.92 10.23
C LYS A 620 38.82 16.85 10.14
N THR A 621 38.73 17.93 9.36
CA THR A 621 39.88 18.75 8.92
C THR A 621 39.80 20.20 9.38
N TYR A 622 38.61 20.71 9.67
CA TYR A 622 38.38 22.09 10.15
C TYR A 622 38.06 22.12 11.65
N ASP A 623 37.88 23.33 12.22
CA ASP A 623 37.62 23.69 13.63
C ASP A 623 36.44 22.93 14.31
N TYR A 624 36.49 21.59 14.34
CA TYR A 624 35.47 20.71 14.90
C TYR A 624 36.14 19.60 15.73
N ALA A 625 35.77 19.52 17.00
CA ALA A 625 36.16 18.44 17.89
C ALA A 625 35.21 17.24 17.67
N ARG A 626 35.77 16.05 17.47
CA ARG A 626 34.98 14.81 17.49
C ARG A 626 34.69 14.42 18.94
N VAL A 627 33.42 14.42 19.32
CA VAL A 627 32.97 14.16 20.70
C VAL A 627 32.28 12.81 20.87
N TYR A 628 31.92 12.14 19.77
CA TYR A 628 31.40 10.77 19.76
C TYR A 628 31.85 10.04 18.50
N ASP A 629 32.19 8.76 18.64
CA ASP A 629 32.57 7.88 17.55
C ASP A 629 32.24 6.44 17.94
N ASN A 630 31.42 5.76 17.14
CA ASN A 630 31.19 4.32 17.25
C ASN A 630 31.45 3.58 15.92
N GLU A 631 32.32 4.15 15.08
CA GLU A 631 32.69 3.72 13.73
C GLU A 631 31.60 3.80 12.66
N GLU A 632 30.32 3.90 13.04
CA GLU A 632 29.17 4.04 12.14
C GLU A 632 28.50 5.41 12.23
N VAL A 633 28.52 6.04 13.41
CA VAL A 633 27.98 7.38 13.69
C VAL A 633 29.05 8.22 14.38
N PHE A 634 29.21 9.44 13.90
CA PHE A 634 30.17 10.41 14.39
C PHE A 634 29.44 11.68 14.85
N ALA A 635 29.85 12.23 15.99
CA ALA A 635 29.39 13.54 16.44
C ALA A 635 30.53 14.55 16.51
N TYR A 636 30.26 15.76 16.02
CA TYR A 636 31.22 16.86 15.99
C TYR A 636 30.61 18.11 16.64
N ILE A 637 31.44 18.84 17.39
CA ILE A 637 31.12 20.17 17.93
C ILE A 637 32.16 21.15 17.41
N LYS A 638 31.74 22.35 17.02
CA LYS A 638 32.66 23.39 16.55
C LYS A 638 33.58 23.83 17.71
N GLU A 639 34.88 23.83 17.48
CA GLU A 639 35.85 24.37 18.44
C GLU A 639 35.77 25.90 18.41
N GLU A 640 35.42 26.52 19.54
CA GLU A 640 35.62 27.95 19.70
C GLU A 640 37.13 28.19 19.81
N LYS A 641 37.73 28.83 18.80
CA LYS A 641 39.07 29.39 18.95
C LYS A 641 39.00 30.42 20.06
N THR A 642 39.50 30.09 21.24
CA THR A 642 39.84 31.10 22.25
C THR A 642 40.83 32.05 21.59
N ALA A 643 40.37 33.26 21.33
CA ALA A 643 41.17 34.35 20.79
C ALA A 643 42.27 34.78 21.75
#